data_AF-A0A095C3A4-F1
#
_entry.id   AF-A0A095C3A4-F1
#
_cell.length_a   1.000
_cell.length_b   1.000
_cell.length_c   1.000
_cell.angle_alpha   90.00
_cell.angle_beta   90.00
_cell.angle_gamma   90.00
#
_symmetry.space_group_name_H-M   'P 1'
#
loop_
_entity.id
_entity.type
_entity.pdbx_description
1 polymer ?
#
loop_
_entity_poly.entity_id
_entity_poly.type
_entity_poly.pdbx_seq_one_letter_code
_entity_poly.pdbx_strand_id
1 'polypeptide(L)'
;MVAWSTPLKTTVSIPTVIPGPFNTPKNSRTTIGATNRSQETSKLSTVAYTLISVYNDELERKMRLFILNPKEEKNSTSAASSHPKVKPAVHVNERKNGALTPPVPPPKPSASDSNKQAAPLLRKRVRRKLTDEEFYSELDSVITPGNPRDVYSIESELGTGASGTVRLGRNKRTGQIVAVKVMKLDKQPNRDLIVSEIAVMKRIQHENIVNYLASYLLRNENQLWVVMEYLDGGALTDVVTETVMAPDVIAAVVRECVKALVFLHDQNIIHRDIKSDNVLLGKQGQVKVTDFGFCAQLGNRQSKRQTMVGTPYWMAPEVVSKTANYGPKIDIWSLGIMIIEMLDGEPPYMNEPPLKAAGIVVEMIRSKKMAGRAVLMAGPPGTGKTAIALAIAQDLGGKVPFCPMVGSEVYSSEIKKTEVLMENFRRAIGFGKTISHVIISLRTAKGVKQLKLDPCIYESLQKEHVEVGDVIYIEANSGAVKRQGRCDVYTAEYDLEADEYVPLPKGEVHKKKDVVQDVTLHDLDVANARPQGGQDIVSMMDKLRKEINKVVNKYIDQGIAELVPGVLFIDEVHMLDIECFTYLHRALESTIAPIVIFATNRGKCTIRGTEDIISPHGIPLDLLDRVMIIRTLPYSCEEVIQILRIRAQTEGIKVSEQAFTCLATVATDTTLRYAVQLLTPACRLAQLSGRDEVEPSDIEEVRSLFLNAKQSAKILTEHENQFMR
;
A
#
# COMPACT_ATOMS: atom_id res chain seq x y z
N MET A 1 -4.50 -18.84 57.37
CA MET A 1 -3.02 -18.85 57.24
C MET A 1 -2.66 -19.44 55.89
N VAL A 2 -1.84 -18.77 55.08
CA VAL A 2 -0.76 -19.28 54.20
C VAL A 2 0.07 -18.03 53.83
N ALA A 3 1.38 -18.16 53.62
CA ALA A 3 2.31 -17.02 53.47
C ALA A 3 2.37 -16.47 52.03
N TRP A 4 2.81 -15.21 51.91
CA TRP A 4 3.20 -14.59 50.64
C TRP A 4 4.63 -14.99 50.26
N SER A 5 4.89 -15.16 48.96
CA SER A 5 6.25 -15.14 48.39
C SER A 5 6.28 -14.25 47.15
N THR A 6 7.30 -13.40 47.05
CA THR A 6 7.46 -12.42 45.96
C THR A 6 8.21 -13.02 44.77
N PRO A 7 7.85 -12.67 43.52
CA PRO A 7 8.62 -13.07 42.34
C PRO A 7 9.96 -12.33 42.27
N LEU A 8 11.03 -13.08 42.01
CA LEU A 8 12.38 -12.54 41.82
C LEU A 8 12.52 -11.81 40.47
N LYS A 9 13.22 -10.67 40.47
CA LYS A 9 13.70 -10.02 39.24
C LYS A 9 15.03 -10.61 38.82
N THR A 10 15.05 -11.43 37.77
CA THR A 10 16.29 -11.90 37.13
C THR A 10 16.84 -10.85 36.15
N THR A 11 17.58 -9.87 36.67
CA THR A 11 18.45 -9.00 35.85
C THR A 11 19.62 -9.80 35.29
N VAL A 12 19.57 -10.14 34.00
CA VAL A 12 20.72 -10.70 33.28
C VAL A 12 21.64 -9.56 32.84
N SER A 13 22.78 -9.42 33.52
CA SER A 13 23.84 -8.48 33.17
C SER A 13 24.79 -9.07 32.13
N ILE A 14 24.87 -8.46 30.94
CA ILE A 14 25.86 -8.82 29.91
C ILE A 14 27.21 -8.18 30.29
N PRO A 15 28.31 -8.94 30.43
CA PRO A 15 29.59 -8.40 30.87
C PRO A 15 30.30 -7.62 29.76
N THR A 16 30.64 -6.36 30.04
CA THR A 16 31.44 -5.51 29.15
C THR A 16 32.93 -5.90 29.22
N VAL A 17 33.32 -6.92 28.45
CA VAL A 17 34.75 -7.28 28.29
C VAL A 17 35.41 -6.34 27.29
N ILE A 18 36.31 -5.48 27.78
CA ILE A 18 37.11 -4.57 26.96
C ILE A 18 38.42 -5.26 26.57
N PRO A 19 38.71 -5.51 25.28
CA PRO A 19 40.04 -5.93 24.84
C PRO A 19 41.02 -4.75 24.90
N GLY A 20 42.13 -4.91 25.61
CA GLY A 20 43.24 -3.95 25.57
C GLY A 20 43.99 -3.96 24.23
N PRO A 21 44.79 -2.92 23.92
CA PRO A 21 45.49 -2.82 22.64
C PRO A 21 46.58 -3.88 22.51
N PHE A 22 46.50 -4.72 21.48
CA PHE A 22 47.57 -5.66 21.13
C PHE A 22 48.71 -4.96 20.39
N ASN A 23 49.96 -5.22 20.82
CA ASN A 23 51.16 -4.69 20.18
C ASN A 23 51.34 -5.25 18.75
N THR A 24 51.66 -4.37 17.80
CA THR A 24 52.23 -4.77 16.52
C THR A 24 53.73 -5.02 16.65
N PRO A 25 54.28 -6.13 16.11
CA PRO A 25 55.72 -6.29 16.00
C PRO A 25 56.28 -5.37 14.91
N LYS A 26 57.40 -4.71 15.20
CA LYS A 26 58.11 -3.88 14.22
C LYS A 26 58.70 -4.77 13.11
N ASN A 27 58.56 -4.35 11.86
CA ASN A 27 59.63 -4.53 10.89
C ASN A 27 59.64 -3.38 9.87
N SER A 28 60.80 -3.13 9.28
CA SER A 28 61.09 -1.85 8.60
C SER A 28 61.57 -2.03 7.16
N ARG A 29 61.15 -1.12 6.26
CA ARG A 29 62.07 -0.37 5.38
C ARG A 29 61.40 0.72 4.52
N THR A 30 62.25 1.70 4.17
CA THR A 30 62.17 2.65 3.03
C THR A 30 60.91 3.50 2.83
N THR A 31 61.06 4.77 3.20
CA THR A 31 60.36 5.93 2.64
C THR A 31 60.65 6.16 1.16
N ILE A 32 59.66 6.63 0.40
CA ILE A 32 59.76 7.68 -0.64
C ILE A 32 58.41 8.44 -0.62
N GLY A 33 58.43 9.76 -0.83
CA GLY A 33 57.31 10.65 -0.46
C GLY A 33 56.26 10.89 -1.56
N ALA A 34 55.02 11.15 -1.13
CA ALA A 34 53.93 11.66 -1.97
C ALA A 34 53.00 12.59 -1.13
N THR A 35 53.49 13.78 -0.79
CA THR A 35 52.68 14.82 -0.13
C THR A 35 51.61 15.41 -1.05
N ASN A 36 50.55 15.98 -0.46
CA ASN A 36 49.50 16.76 -1.13
C ASN A 36 48.49 16.01 -2.04
N ARG A 37 48.12 14.76 -1.68
CA ARG A 37 46.86 14.14 -2.19
C ARG A 37 45.91 13.58 -1.12
N SER A 38 46.34 13.51 0.14
CA SER A 38 45.58 12.89 1.24
C SER A 38 44.65 13.82 2.03
N GLN A 39 44.70 15.14 1.80
CA GLN A 39 43.88 16.13 2.53
C GLN A 39 42.57 16.52 1.83
N GLU A 40 42.36 16.11 0.59
CA GLU A 40 41.09 16.31 -0.14
C GLU A 40 40.22 15.06 -0.08
N THR A 41 40.82 13.87 -0.21
CA THR A 41 40.13 12.59 -0.06
C THR A 41 39.56 12.42 1.35
N SER A 42 40.29 12.83 2.39
CA SER A 42 39.79 12.79 3.78
C SER A 42 38.61 13.72 4.02
N LYS A 43 38.53 14.87 3.33
CA LYS A 43 37.37 15.78 3.44
C LYS A 43 36.15 15.20 2.75
N LEU A 44 36.30 14.60 1.57
CA LEU A 44 35.20 13.94 0.85
C LEU A 44 34.67 12.73 1.61
N SER A 45 35.55 11.87 2.16
CA SER A 45 35.11 10.78 3.03
C SER A 45 34.47 11.29 4.32
N THR A 46 35.02 12.34 4.96
CA THR A 46 34.39 12.94 6.15
C THR A 46 32.99 13.50 5.83
N VAL A 47 32.78 14.15 4.69
CA VAL A 47 31.45 14.63 4.28
C VAL A 47 30.49 13.46 4.01
N ALA A 48 30.94 12.39 3.36
CA ALA A 48 30.12 11.18 3.16
C ALA A 48 29.75 10.50 4.49
N TYR A 49 30.72 10.26 5.37
CA TYR A 49 30.49 9.68 6.69
C TYR A 49 29.66 10.60 7.60
N THR A 50 29.80 11.92 7.49
CA THR A 50 28.97 12.89 8.25
C THR A 50 27.55 12.97 7.69
N LEU A 51 27.36 12.85 6.36
CA LEU A 51 26.02 12.70 5.80
C LEU A 51 25.37 11.39 6.28
N ILE A 52 26.08 10.27 6.23
CA ILE A 52 25.58 8.98 6.73
C ILE A 52 25.29 9.04 8.23
N SER A 53 26.20 9.58 9.05
CA SER A 53 26.01 9.63 10.51
C SER A 53 24.96 10.64 10.93
N VAL A 54 24.91 11.85 10.36
CA VAL A 54 23.88 12.85 10.67
C VAL A 54 22.53 12.39 10.15
N TYR A 55 22.44 11.73 8.99
CA TYR A 55 21.17 11.21 8.50
C TYR A 55 20.68 10.03 9.35
N ASN A 56 21.56 9.11 9.77
CA ASN A 56 21.21 8.03 10.68
C ASN A 56 20.85 8.54 12.08
N ASP A 57 21.65 9.42 12.69
CA ASP A 57 21.33 10.04 13.99
C ASP A 57 20.02 10.85 13.90
N GLU A 58 19.79 11.59 12.82
CA GLU A 58 18.58 12.41 12.69
C GLU A 58 17.33 11.57 12.33
N LEU A 59 17.48 10.44 11.63
CA LEU A 59 16.41 9.43 11.46
C LEU A 59 16.13 8.69 12.76
N GLU A 60 17.14 8.11 13.42
CA GLU A 60 16.99 7.45 14.73
C GLU A 60 16.36 8.41 15.74
N ARG A 61 16.85 9.64 15.84
CA ARG A 61 16.36 10.63 16.81
C ARG A 61 14.96 11.12 16.46
N LYS A 62 14.62 11.34 15.19
CA LYS A 62 13.25 11.70 14.79
C LYS A 62 12.28 10.53 14.96
N MET A 63 12.64 9.31 14.56
CA MET A 63 11.80 8.12 14.73
C MET A 63 11.61 7.78 16.22
N ARG A 64 12.66 7.82 17.04
CA ARG A 64 12.54 7.64 18.50
C ARG A 64 11.69 8.74 19.15
N LEU A 65 11.80 10.01 18.74
CA LEU A 65 10.87 11.06 19.21
C LEU A 65 9.43 10.82 18.77
N PHE A 66 9.21 10.33 17.54
CA PHE A 66 7.88 10.07 16.98
C PHE A 66 7.19 8.86 17.65
N ILE A 67 7.98 7.87 18.07
CA ILE A 67 7.50 6.65 18.73
C ILE A 67 7.24 6.86 20.23
N LEU A 68 8.02 7.72 20.91
CA LEU A 68 8.03 7.77 22.39
C LEU A 68 7.21 8.87 23.05
N ASN A 69 6.64 9.86 22.32
CA ASN A 69 5.99 11.01 22.97
C ASN A 69 4.64 11.46 22.34
N PRO A 70 3.51 10.80 22.68
CA PRO A 70 2.18 11.21 22.23
C PRO A 70 1.62 12.39 23.07
N LYS A 71 1.82 13.61 22.56
CA LYS A 71 1.29 14.91 23.02
C LYS A 71 1.99 15.57 24.22
N GLU A 72 2.51 16.77 23.99
CA GLU A 72 2.24 17.93 24.85
C GLU A 72 1.89 19.15 23.99
N GLU A 73 0.76 19.80 24.26
CA GLU A 73 0.52 21.20 23.88
C GLU A 73 0.68 22.07 25.11
N LYS A 74 1.43 23.18 25.01
CA LYS A 74 1.11 24.43 25.72
C LYS A 74 1.92 25.64 25.24
N ASN A 75 1.18 26.73 25.04
CA ASN A 75 1.51 28.11 25.39
C ASN A 75 2.98 28.57 25.26
N SER A 76 3.31 29.24 24.16
CA SER A 76 4.27 30.35 24.20
C SER A 76 3.52 31.66 24.52
N THR A 77 4.06 32.44 25.47
CA THR A 77 3.46 33.69 25.96
C THR A 77 4.03 34.94 25.27
N SER A 78 3.38 36.08 25.51
CA SER A 78 3.52 37.34 24.78
C SER A 78 4.81 38.13 25.02
N ALA A 79 5.41 38.63 23.93
CA ALA A 79 6.07 39.95 23.84
C ALA A 79 6.04 40.38 22.35
N ALA A 80 5.84 41.65 21.94
CA ALA A 80 5.51 42.87 22.68
C ALA A 80 4.58 43.79 21.84
N SER A 81 4.29 44.99 22.36
CA SER A 81 3.56 46.13 21.77
C SER A 81 3.74 46.35 20.24
N SER A 82 2.79 46.92 19.47
CA SER A 82 1.84 48.00 19.83
C SER A 82 0.68 48.18 18.83
N HIS A 83 -0.54 48.49 19.32
CA HIS A 83 -1.49 49.42 18.67
C HIS A 83 -2.53 49.93 19.71
N PRO A 84 -2.93 51.23 19.71
CA PRO A 84 -3.81 51.79 20.74
C PRO A 84 -5.25 52.09 20.27
N LYS A 85 -6.21 52.02 21.23
CA LYS A 85 -7.59 52.62 21.21
C LYS A 85 -8.62 51.96 20.25
N VAL A 86 -9.93 51.90 20.52
CA VAL A 86 -10.77 52.19 21.72
C VAL A 86 -12.14 51.45 21.62
N LYS A 87 -12.87 51.24 22.74
CA LYS A 87 -14.24 50.68 22.84
C LYS A 87 -15.30 51.81 23.02
N PRO A 88 -16.62 51.57 23.26
CA PRO A 88 -17.54 50.44 23.00
C PRO A 88 -18.65 50.85 21.98
N ALA A 89 -19.75 50.13 21.74
CA ALA A 89 -21.05 50.20 22.46
C ALA A 89 -22.21 49.68 21.54
N VAL A 90 -23.48 49.47 21.95
CA VAL A 90 -24.09 48.73 23.09
C VAL A 90 -25.62 48.61 22.86
N HIS A 91 -26.31 47.64 23.51
CA HIS A 91 -27.79 47.45 23.58
C HIS A 91 -28.57 47.02 22.29
N VAL A 92 -29.84 46.55 22.34
CA VAL A 92 -30.50 45.46 23.12
C VAL A 92 -31.99 45.33 22.69
N ASN A 93 -32.54 44.09 22.64
CA ASN A 93 -33.98 43.73 22.51
C ASN A 93 -34.72 44.22 21.23
N GLU A 94 -35.94 43.78 20.87
CA GLU A 94 -36.89 42.83 21.50
C GLU A 94 -37.64 41.91 20.50
N ARG A 95 -38.69 41.21 20.95
CA ARG A 95 -39.46 40.16 20.22
C ARG A 95 -40.86 40.64 19.79
N LYS A 96 -41.36 40.21 18.62
CA LYS A 96 -42.52 39.28 18.46
C LYS A 96 -43.10 39.17 17.04
N ASN A 97 -43.48 37.94 16.71
CA ASN A 97 -44.62 37.44 15.92
C ASN A 97 -45.27 38.30 14.81
N GLY A 98 -45.29 37.75 13.59
CA GLY A 98 -46.23 38.07 12.52
C GLY A 98 -46.08 37.04 11.39
N ALA A 99 -47.18 36.58 10.77
CA ALA A 99 -47.15 35.57 9.71
C ALA A 99 -47.95 36.04 8.49
N LEU A 100 -47.50 35.64 7.28
CA LEU A 100 -48.31 35.17 6.13
C LEU A 100 -47.56 35.32 4.78
N THR A 101 -47.53 34.21 4.00
CA THR A 101 -47.46 34.11 2.52
C THR A 101 -46.29 34.73 1.71
N PRO A 102 -45.84 34.08 0.61
CA PRO A 102 -44.75 34.57 -0.26
C PRO A 102 -45.24 35.34 -1.51
N PRO A 103 -44.50 36.37 -1.99
CA PRO A 103 -44.71 36.99 -3.30
C PRO A 103 -43.66 36.61 -4.37
N VAL A 104 -44.03 36.84 -5.64
CA VAL A 104 -43.34 36.47 -6.89
C VAL A 104 -42.25 37.50 -7.29
N PRO A 105 -41.14 37.11 -7.96
CA PRO A 105 -40.05 38.05 -8.32
C PRO A 105 -40.38 39.02 -9.48
N PRO A 106 -40.06 40.33 -9.35
CA PRO A 106 -40.06 41.33 -10.43
C PRO A 106 -38.69 41.42 -11.18
N PRO A 107 -38.57 42.22 -12.28
CA PRO A 107 -37.76 41.81 -13.44
C PRO A 107 -36.43 42.54 -13.68
N LYS A 108 -35.71 42.13 -14.74
CA LYS A 108 -34.45 42.73 -15.23
C LYS A 108 -34.67 43.94 -16.17
N PRO A 109 -33.95 45.06 -15.98
CA PRO A 109 -33.64 46.05 -17.02
C PRO A 109 -32.25 45.81 -17.66
N SER A 110 -31.84 46.71 -18.57
CA SER A 110 -30.75 46.55 -19.55
C SER A 110 -29.41 47.25 -19.19
N ALA A 111 -28.41 47.06 -20.07
CA ALA A 111 -27.16 47.85 -20.14
C ALA A 111 -27.44 49.34 -20.52
N SER A 112 -26.49 50.29 -20.47
CA SER A 112 -25.03 50.25 -20.18
C SER A 112 -24.66 51.30 -19.07
N ASP A 113 -23.44 51.58 -18.62
CA ASP A 113 -22.10 51.51 -19.24
C ASP A 113 -20.92 51.39 -18.23
N SER A 114 -19.69 51.43 -18.77
CA SER A 114 -18.35 51.33 -18.14
C SER A 114 -18.07 52.23 -16.88
N ASN A 115 -16.98 52.10 -16.09
CA ASN A 115 -15.72 51.33 -16.19
C ASN A 115 -15.00 51.19 -14.82
N LYS A 116 -14.68 49.98 -14.34
CA LYS A 116 -13.52 49.71 -13.47
C LYS A 116 -12.97 48.31 -13.76
N GLN A 117 -11.67 48.22 -14.05
CA GLN A 117 -11.03 47.02 -14.61
C GLN A 117 -10.81 45.92 -13.54
N ALA A 118 -11.37 44.73 -13.78
CA ALA A 118 -10.89 43.50 -13.16
C ALA A 118 -9.74 42.93 -14.00
N ALA A 119 -8.70 42.39 -13.34
CA ALA A 119 -7.58 41.75 -14.04
C ALA A 119 -8.06 40.50 -14.82
N PRO A 120 -7.59 40.27 -16.05
CA PRO A 120 -8.09 39.18 -16.88
C PRO A 120 -7.68 37.81 -16.33
N LEU A 121 -8.67 37.00 -15.94
CA LEU A 121 -8.46 35.61 -15.52
C LEU A 121 -7.96 34.78 -16.71
N LEU A 122 -6.67 34.45 -16.71
CA LEU A 122 -6.03 33.59 -17.71
C LEU A 122 -6.68 32.19 -17.72
N ARG A 123 -7.47 31.90 -18.76
CA ARG A 123 -7.86 30.52 -19.09
C ARG A 123 -6.61 29.65 -19.18
N LYS A 124 -6.58 28.52 -18.46
CA LYS A 124 -5.60 27.46 -18.72
C LYS A 124 -5.75 27.01 -20.17
N ARG A 125 -4.77 27.30 -21.03
CA ARG A 125 -4.65 26.63 -22.33
C ARG A 125 -4.41 25.14 -22.05
N VAL A 126 -5.35 24.29 -22.45
CA VAL A 126 -5.06 22.88 -22.70
C VAL A 126 -4.06 22.86 -23.86
N ARG A 127 -2.94 22.13 -23.75
CA ARG A 127 -2.07 21.91 -24.91
C ARG A 127 -2.86 21.15 -25.96
N ARG A 128 -2.91 21.65 -27.20
CA ARG A 128 -3.34 20.82 -28.33
C ARG A 128 -2.32 19.68 -28.45
N LYS A 129 -2.77 18.45 -28.67
CA LYS A 129 -1.88 17.39 -29.18
C LYS A 129 -1.36 17.85 -30.56
N LEU A 130 -0.14 17.45 -30.89
CA LEU A 130 0.37 17.56 -32.26
C LEU A 130 -0.46 16.64 -33.18
N THR A 131 -0.60 17.00 -34.45
CA THR A 131 -0.99 16.00 -35.47
C THR A 131 0.18 15.07 -35.76
N ASP A 132 -0.03 13.89 -36.36
CA ASP A 132 1.08 13.02 -36.74
C ASP A 132 2.04 13.73 -37.72
N GLU A 133 1.54 14.57 -38.63
CA GLU A 133 2.36 15.37 -39.54
C GLU A 133 3.22 16.40 -38.80
N GLU A 134 2.65 17.12 -37.83
CA GLU A 134 3.40 18.06 -36.98
C GLU A 134 4.42 17.34 -36.11
N PHE A 135 4.07 16.18 -35.54
CA PHE A 135 4.97 15.35 -34.74
C PHE A 135 6.16 14.82 -35.55
N TYR A 136 5.94 14.27 -36.74
CA TYR A 136 7.04 13.82 -37.59
C TYR A 136 7.89 15.00 -38.09
N SER A 137 7.29 16.16 -38.39
CA SER A 137 8.04 17.37 -38.78
C SER A 137 8.95 17.89 -37.65
N GLU A 138 8.44 17.95 -36.41
CA GLU A 138 9.26 18.28 -35.24
C GLU A 138 10.35 17.20 -34.99
N LEU A 139 10.02 15.91 -35.13
CA LEU A 139 10.96 14.81 -34.93
C LEU A 139 12.08 14.80 -35.98
N ASP A 140 11.75 14.96 -37.27
CA ASP A 140 12.71 15.04 -38.38
C ASP A 140 13.67 16.24 -38.20
N SER A 141 13.24 17.31 -37.54
CA SER A 141 14.10 18.46 -37.18
C SER A 141 15.12 18.19 -36.06
N VAL A 142 14.88 17.18 -35.20
CA VAL A 142 15.74 16.88 -34.03
C VAL A 142 16.54 15.58 -34.13
N ILE A 143 16.34 14.75 -35.15
CA ILE A 143 17.13 13.51 -35.38
C ILE A 143 18.41 13.77 -36.20
N THR A 144 19.04 12.69 -36.69
CA THR A 144 20.10 12.66 -37.71
C THR A 144 19.49 12.07 -38.99
N PRO A 145 19.71 12.68 -40.18
CA PRO A 145 19.17 12.15 -41.43
C PRO A 145 19.86 10.86 -41.89
N GLY A 146 19.16 10.06 -42.70
CA GLY A 146 19.64 8.80 -43.27
C GLY A 146 19.16 7.55 -42.52
N ASN A 147 19.49 6.39 -43.06
CA ASN A 147 19.09 5.09 -42.50
C ASN A 147 20.20 4.56 -41.55
N PRO A 148 19.90 4.25 -40.28
CA PRO A 148 20.92 3.80 -39.33
C PRO A 148 21.54 2.46 -39.72
N ARG A 149 20.84 1.62 -40.51
CA ARG A 149 21.34 0.32 -40.99
C ARG A 149 22.52 0.46 -41.95
N ASP A 150 22.73 1.63 -42.55
CA ASP A 150 23.87 1.87 -43.43
C ASP A 150 25.13 2.21 -42.62
N VAL A 151 24.95 2.82 -41.44
CA VAL A 151 26.04 3.28 -40.56
C VAL A 151 26.40 2.25 -39.48
N TYR A 152 25.42 1.48 -38.99
CA TYR A 152 25.58 0.55 -37.87
C TYR A 152 25.15 -0.88 -38.24
N SER A 153 25.90 -1.87 -37.74
CA SER A 153 25.41 -3.25 -37.59
C SER A 153 24.87 -3.44 -36.17
N ILE A 154 23.73 -4.10 -36.04
CA ILE A 154 23.18 -4.51 -34.73
C ILE A 154 23.67 -5.92 -34.43
N GLU A 155 24.08 -6.13 -33.18
CA GLU A 155 24.61 -7.39 -32.66
C GLU A 155 23.58 -8.00 -31.67
N SER A 156 23.97 -8.29 -30.43
CA SER A 156 23.08 -8.87 -29.41
C SER A 156 22.06 -7.87 -28.83
N GLU A 157 21.02 -8.39 -28.18
CA GLU A 157 20.18 -7.60 -27.28
C GLU A 157 20.89 -7.44 -25.92
N LEU A 158 20.82 -6.24 -25.32
CA LEU A 158 21.42 -5.93 -24.02
C LEU A 158 20.37 -5.86 -22.91
N GLY A 159 19.14 -5.47 -23.25
CA GLY A 159 18.02 -5.44 -22.31
C GLY A 159 16.77 -4.79 -22.92
N THR A 160 15.61 -4.98 -22.29
CA THR A 160 14.34 -4.38 -22.73
C THR A 160 13.66 -3.67 -21.56
N GLY A 161 13.48 -2.35 -21.69
CA GLY A 161 12.87 -1.47 -20.70
C GLY A 161 11.52 -0.89 -21.16
N ALA A 162 10.91 -0.05 -20.32
CA ALA A 162 9.56 0.47 -20.54
C ALA A 162 9.38 1.30 -21.83
N SER A 163 10.44 2.02 -22.26
CA SER A 163 10.44 2.85 -23.47
C SER A 163 10.85 2.08 -24.73
N GLY A 164 11.56 0.96 -24.61
CA GLY A 164 12.05 0.18 -25.75
C GLY A 164 13.18 -0.79 -25.42
N THR A 165 13.75 -1.36 -26.47
CA THR A 165 14.78 -2.40 -26.41
C THR A 165 16.16 -1.82 -26.69
N VAL A 166 17.13 -2.07 -25.81
CA VAL A 166 18.54 -1.67 -25.99
C VAL A 166 19.32 -2.83 -26.59
N ARG A 167 20.06 -2.57 -27.66
CA ARG A 167 20.89 -3.56 -28.36
C ARG A 167 22.33 -3.10 -28.49
N LEU A 168 23.25 -4.05 -28.51
CA LEU A 168 24.63 -3.82 -28.87
C LEU A 168 24.69 -3.51 -30.37
N GLY A 169 25.52 -2.55 -30.75
CA GLY A 169 25.77 -2.23 -32.14
C GLY A 169 27.21 -1.84 -32.39
N ARG A 170 27.61 -1.83 -33.66
CA ARG A 170 28.94 -1.45 -34.10
C ARG A 170 28.85 -0.49 -35.27
N ASN A 171 29.56 0.62 -35.20
CA ASN A 171 29.69 1.55 -36.32
C ASN A 171 30.53 0.88 -37.42
N LYS A 172 29.94 0.67 -38.60
CA LYS A 172 30.55 -0.05 -39.73
C LYS A 172 31.81 0.63 -40.29
N ARG A 173 31.97 1.94 -40.07
CA ARG A 173 33.09 2.74 -40.58
C ARG A 173 34.24 2.86 -39.57
N THR A 174 33.94 2.98 -38.29
CA THR A 174 34.96 3.21 -37.24
C THR A 174 35.27 1.97 -36.40
N GLY A 175 34.49 0.90 -36.51
CA GLY A 175 34.58 -0.28 -35.65
C GLY A 175 34.12 -0.05 -34.20
N GLN A 176 33.74 1.18 -33.85
CA GLN A 176 33.32 1.59 -32.50
C GLN A 176 32.05 0.84 -32.07
N ILE A 177 32.08 0.27 -30.86
CA ILE A 177 30.92 -0.35 -30.21
C ILE A 177 30.04 0.74 -29.60
N VAL A 178 28.73 0.61 -29.75
CA VAL A 178 27.70 1.58 -29.34
C VAL A 178 26.47 0.85 -28.77
N ALA A 179 25.70 1.55 -27.93
CA ALA A 179 24.40 1.09 -27.48
C ALA A 179 23.29 1.71 -28.35
N VAL A 180 22.34 0.91 -28.81
CA VAL A 180 21.23 1.37 -29.68
C VAL A 180 19.89 1.07 -29.00
N LYS A 181 19.24 2.12 -28.49
CA LYS A 181 17.90 2.07 -27.89
C LYS A 181 16.85 2.18 -29.01
N VAL A 182 16.18 1.08 -29.30
CA VAL A 182 15.14 0.94 -30.33
C VAL A 182 13.76 1.12 -29.71
N MET A 183 13.10 2.21 -30.05
CA MET A 183 11.79 2.59 -29.52
C MET A 183 10.74 2.53 -30.64
N LYS A 184 9.73 1.68 -30.48
CA LYS A 184 8.56 1.66 -31.37
C LYS A 184 7.63 2.80 -30.98
N LEU A 185 7.52 3.80 -31.85
CA LEU A 185 6.75 5.03 -31.57
C LEU A 185 5.26 4.75 -31.40
N ASP A 186 4.73 3.70 -32.05
CA ASP A 186 3.33 3.31 -31.89
C ASP A 186 2.94 2.87 -30.49
N LYS A 187 3.88 2.33 -29.70
CA LYS A 187 3.62 1.84 -28.34
C LYS A 187 3.89 2.87 -27.24
N GLN A 188 4.22 4.12 -27.61
CA GLN A 188 4.55 5.18 -26.64
C GLN A 188 3.31 5.95 -26.20
N PRO A 189 3.01 6.07 -24.89
CA PRO A 189 1.78 6.69 -24.40
C PRO A 189 1.71 8.21 -24.60
N ASN A 190 2.85 8.88 -24.81
CA ASN A 190 2.94 10.33 -25.08
C ASN A 190 4.07 10.63 -26.08
N ARG A 191 3.81 10.40 -27.39
CA ARG A 191 4.78 10.64 -28.47
C ARG A 191 5.40 12.05 -28.43
N ASP A 192 4.58 13.07 -28.15
CA ASP A 192 4.96 14.49 -28.01
C ASP A 192 6.15 14.78 -27.06
N LEU A 193 6.45 13.88 -26.11
CA LEU A 193 7.56 14.07 -25.17
C LEU A 193 8.92 13.66 -25.77
N ILE A 194 8.93 12.76 -26.75
CA ILE A 194 10.14 12.14 -27.31
C ILE A 194 11.01 13.17 -28.05
N VAL A 195 10.38 14.12 -28.76
CA VAL A 195 11.08 15.25 -29.41
C VAL A 195 11.82 16.08 -28.36
N SER A 196 11.20 16.32 -27.20
CA SER A 196 11.82 17.06 -26.09
C SER A 196 12.95 16.25 -25.43
N GLU A 197 12.78 14.94 -25.28
CA GLU A 197 13.80 14.02 -24.73
C GLU A 197 15.07 14.02 -25.59
N ILE A 198 14.95 13.79 -26.91
CA ILE A 198 16.10 13.84 -27.85
C ILE A 198 16.77 15.22 -27.81
N ALA A 199 15.98 16.30 -27.80
CA ALA A 199 16.51 17.67 -27.78
C ALA A 199 17.26 18.02 -26.49
N VAL A 200 16.95 17.34 -25.37
CA VAL A 200 17.70 17.43 -24.10
C VAL A 200 18.93 16.52 -24.13
N MET A 201 18.79 15.26 -24.53
CA MET A 201 19.93 14.31 -24.66
C MET A 201 21.03 14.83 -25.59
N LYS A 202 20.67 15.48 -26.71
CA LYS A 202 21.61 16.13 -27.63
C LYS A 202 22.46 17.26 -27.01
N ARG A 203 22.07 17.80 -25.84
CA ARG A 203 22.72 18.95 -25.17
C ARG A 203 23.47 18.56 -23.90
N ILE A 204 23.16 17.38 -23.35
CA ILE A 204 23.84 16.83 -22.18
C ILE A 204 25.11 16.10 -22.66
N GLN A 205 26.27 16.64 -22.28
CA GLN A 205 27.55 15.94 -22.40
C GLN A 205 28.33 16.12 -21.10
N HIS A 206 28.73 15.01 -20.48
CA HIS A 206 29.42 14.98 -19.19
C HIS A 206 30.18 13.66 -19.01
N GLU A 207 31.24 13.65 -18.20
CA GLU A 207 32.07 12.46 -17.95
C GLU A 207 31.25 11.32 -17.33
N ASN A 208 30.43 11.65 -16.33
CA ASN A 208 29.61 10.70 -15.56
C ASN A 208 28.16 10.55 -16.08
N ILE A 209 27.91 10.84 -17.35
CA ILE A 209 26.61 10.64 -17.99
C ILE A 209 26.82 9.85 -19.28
N VAL A 210 25.94 8.90 -19.60
CA VAL A 210 25.96 8.18 -20.88
C VAL A 210 25.67 9.17 -22.02
N ASN A 211 26.70 9.45 -22.82
CA ASN A 211 26.67 10.47 -23.85
C ASN A 211 25.88 10.01 -25.10
N TYR A 212 25.01 10.88 -25.58
CA TYR A 212 24.30 10.74 -26.85
C TYR A 212 25.28 10.83 -28.04
N LEU A 213 25.09 9.98 -29.06
CA LEU A 213 25.87 10.01 -30.31
C LEU A 213 25.02 10.41 -31.53
N ALA A 214 23.89 9.73 -31.75
CA ALA A 214 23.02 9.96 -32.91
C ALA A 214 21.58 9.46 -32.66
N SER A 215 20.64 9.83 -33.52
CA SER A 215 19.28 9.28 -33.51
C SER A 215 18.69 9.27 -34.91
N TYR A 216 17.84 8.31 -35.24
CA TYR A 216 17.35 8.09 -36.60
C TYR A 216 15.92 7.54 -36.60
N LEU A 217 15.12 7.94 -37.58
CA LEU A 217 13.73 7.49 -37.75
C LEU A 217 13.60 6.51 -38.93
N LEU A 218 13.23 5.26 -38.65
CA LEU A 218 12.81 4.29 -39.67
C LEU A 218 11.30 4.45 -39.88
N ARG A 219 10.92 5.45 -40.68
CA ARG A 219 9.51 5.86 -40.89
C ARG A 219 8.59 4.69 -41.31
N ASN A 220 9.10 3.77 -42.15
CA ASN A 220 8.37 2.61 -42.64
C ASN A 220 8.10 1.52 -41.57
N GLU A 221 8.82 1.54 -40.44
CA GLU A 221 8.67 0.58 -39.34
C GLU A 221 8.24 1.24 -38.03
N ASN A 222 7.91 2.53 -38.10
CA ASN A 222 7.64 3.46 -37.00
C ASN A 222 8.58 3.30 -35.78
N GLN A 223 9.88 3.16 -36.07
CA GLN A 223 10.93 3.00 -35.07
C GLN A 223 11.83 4.24 -35.01
N LEU A 224 12.02 4.75 -33.80
CA LEU A 224 13.10 5.67 -33.47
C LEU A 224 14.26 4.86 -32.88
N TRP A 225 15.46 5.01 -33.44
CA TRP A 225 16.70 4.48 -32.87
C TRP A 225 17.48 5.62 -32.24
N VAL A 226 17.89 5.49 -30.97
CA VAL A 226 18.82 6.42 -30.31
C VAL A 226 20.13 5.68 -30.03
N VAL A 227 21.23 6.22 -30.57
CA VAL A 227 22.57 5.67 -30.49
C VAL A 227 23.36 6.44 -29.42
N MET A 228 23.96 5.70 -28.51
CA MET A 228 24.65 6.19 -27.32
C MET A 228 26.02 5.48 -27.19
N GLU A 229 26.91 6.00 -26.34
CA GLU A 229 28.09 5.23 -25.95
C GLU A 229 27.69 3.91 -25.26
N TYR A 230 28.51 2.87 -25.43
CA TYR A 230 28.35 1.58 -24.75
C TYR A 230 29.36 1.48 -23.61
N LEU A 231 28.88 1.17 -22.40
CA LEU A 231 29.74 0.75 -21.29
C LEU A 231 29.69 -0.77 -21.13
N ASP A 232 30.85 -1.36 -20.88
CA ASP A 232 31.10 -2.79 -21.04
C ASP A 232 31.15 -3.58 -19.73
N GLY A 233 30.85 -2.94 -18.60
CA GLY A 233 30.79 -3.50 -17.25
C GLY A 233 29.37 -3.72 -16.70
N GLY A 234 28.32 -3.50 -17.50
CA GLY A 234 26.92 -3.77 -17.10
C GLY A 234 26.27 -2.65 -16.29
N ALA A 235 25.18 -2.99 -15.60
CA ALA A 235 24.50 -2.11 -14.66
C ALA A 235 25.10 -2.27 -13.25
N LEU A 236 24.92 -1.26 -12.40
CA LEU A 236 25.31 -1.35 -10.99
C LEU A 236 24.49 -2.43 -10.25
N THR A 237 23.26 -2.71 -10.69
CA THR A 237 22.39 -3.77 -10.13
C THR A 237 23.10 -5.12 -10.13
N ASP A 238 23.72 -5.48 -11.26
CA ASP A 238 24.42 -6.76 -11.45
C ASP A 238 25.58 -6.95 -10.46
N VAL A 239 26.21 -5.85 -10.03
CA VAL A 239 27.29 -5.85 -9.02
C VAL A 239 26.73 -5.91 -7.61
N VAL A 240 25.64 -5.20 -7.34
CA VAL A 240 25.01 -5.10 -6.02
C VAL A 240 24.32 -6.41 -5.61
N THR A 241 23.66 -7.11 -6.54
CA THR A 241 22.97 -8.38 -6.22
C THR A 241 23.93 -9.56 -6.05
N GLU A 242 25.05 -9.56 -6.77
CA GLU A 242 26.02 -10.66 -6.79
C GLU A 242 27.22 -10.44 -5.83
N THR A 243 27.48 -9.20 -5.37
CA THR A 243 28.68 -8.90 -4.55
C THR A 243 28.42 -7.86 -3.45
N VAL A 244 29.06 -8.05 -2.29
CA VAL A 244 29.08 -7.04 -1.21
C VAL A 244 30.13 -5.98 -1.52
N MET A 245 29.70 -4.72 -1.70
CA MET A 245 30.59 -3.62 -2.06
C MET A 245 31.32 -3.04 -0.85
N ALA A 246 32.64 -2.85 -0.96
CA ALA A 246 33.42 -2.21 0.11
C ALA A 246 33.11 -0.68 0.19
N PRO A 247 33.09 -0.06 1.38
CA PRO A 247 32.72 1.35 1.55
C PRO A 247 33.50 2.35 0.69
N ASP A 248 34.79 2.10 0.41
CA ASP A 248 35.60 2.94 -0.49
C ASP A 248 35.13 2.88 -1.96
N VAL A 249 34.61 1.73 -2.39
CA VAL A 249 34.04 1.52 -3.73
C VAL A 249 32.67 2.19 -3.83
N ILE A 250 31.83 2.03 -2.80
CA ILE A 250 30.54 2.75 -2.68
C ILE A 250 30.78 4.27 -2.73
N ALA A 251 31.73 4.78 -1.94
CA ALA A 251 32.09 6.19 -1.93
C ALA A 251 32.64 6.67 -3.29
N ALA A 252 33.30 5.79 -4.06
CA ALA A 252 33.71 6.11 -5.43
C ALA A 252 32.50 6.23 -6.37
N VAL A 253 31.59 5.25 -6.39
CA VAL A 253 30.36 5.29 -7.21
C VAL A 253 29.51 6.52 -6.87
N VAL A 254 29.25 6.75 -5.58
CA VAL A 254 28.47 7.89 -5.08
C VAL A 254 29.08 9.22 -5.54
N ARG A 255 30.40 9.39 -5.44
CA ARG A 255 31.08 10.63 -5.89
C ARG A 255 30.86 10.89 -7.38
N GLU A 256 30.95 9.87 -8.22
CA GLU A 256 30.72 10.01 -9.67
C GLU A 256 29.26 10.31 -10.00
N CYS A 257 28.30 9.67 -9.32
CA CYS A 257 26.88 9.99 -9.44
C CYS A 257 26.54 11.42 -8.96
N VAL A 258 27.18 11.90 -7.87
CA VAL A 258 27.00 13.28 -7.39
C VAL A 258 27.50 14.31 -8.40
N LYS A 259 28.63 14.08 -9.09
CA LYS A 259 29.07 14.96 -10.19
C LYS A 259 28.00 15.08 -11.28
N ALA A 260 27.43 13.95 -11.71
CA ALA A 260 26.37 13.92 -12.72
C ALA A 260 25.10 14.68 -12.25
N LEU A 261 24.68 14.49 -11.00
CA LEU A 261 23.51 15.18 -10.45
C LEU A 261 23.73 16.68 -10.32
N VAL A 262 24.90 17.14 -9.85
CA VAL A 262 25.22 18.58 -9.80
C VAL A 262 25.13 19.22 -11.20
N PHE A 263 25.74 18.60 -12.21
CA PHE A 263 25.68 19.07 -13.60
C PHE A 263 24.25 19.18 -14.13
N LEU A 264 23.39 18.20 -13.84
CA LEU A 264 21.98 18.24 -14.23
C LEU A 264 21.19 19.31 -13.48
N HIS A 265 21.41 19.41 -12.16
CA HIS A 265 20.68 20.33 -11.28
C HIS A 265 21.00 21.79 -11.59
N ASP A 266 22.25 22.13 -11.92
CA ASP A 266 22.66 23.45 -12.41
C ASP A 266 21.96 23.81 -13.73
N GLN A 267 21.80 22.84 -14.64
CA GLN A 267 21.00 23.01 -15.87
C GLN A 267 19.47 23.01 -15.64
N ASN A 268 19.03 23.00 -14.37
CA ASN A 268 17.64 22.92 -13.95
C ASN A 268 16.93 21.64 -14.45
N ILE A 269 17.67 20.54 -14.56
CA ILE A 269 17.17 19.21 -14.94
C ILE A 269 17.13 18.32 -13.69
N ILE A 270 15.99 17.66 -13.45
CA ILE A 270 15.82 16.64 -12.40
C ILE A 270 15.73 15.27 -13.08
N HIS A 271 16.43 14.26 -12.56
CA HIS A 271 16.50 12.92 -13.15
C HIS A 271 15.22 12.09 -12.91
N ARG A 272 14.72 12.10 -11.66
CA ARG A 272 13.49 11.46 -11.18
C ARG A 272 13.45 9.92 -11.13
N ASP A 273 14.46 9.24 -11.66
CA ASP A 273 14.60 7.78 -11.53
C ASP A 273 16.08 7.39 -11.31
N ILE A 274 16.65 7.78 -10.17
CA ILE A 274 18.00 7.35 -9.75
C ILE A 274 17.89 6.05 -8.96
N LYS A 275 18.59 5.02 -9.42
CA LYS A 275 18.65 3.65 -8.88
C LYS A 275 19.83 2.90 -9.53
N SER A 276 20.18 1.74 -9.00
CA SER A 276 21.24 0.87 -9.54
C SER A 276 21.12 0.58 -11.05
N ASP A 277 19.91 0.25 -11.55
CA ASP A 277 19.68 -0.07 -12.97
C ASP A 277 20.07 1.07 -13.92
N ASN A 278 19.97 2.31 -13.44
CA ASN A 278 20.23 3.53 -14.20
C ASN A 278 21.65 4.09 -13.95
N VAL A 279 22.54 3.30 -13.34
CA VAL A 279 23.98 3.57 -13.24
C VAL A 279 24.73 2.46 -13.97
N LEU A 280 25.44 2.82 -15.06
CA LEU A 280 26.23 1.88 -15.84
C LEU A 280 27.72 1.97 -15.47
N LEU A 281 28.38 0.82 -15.56
CA LEU A 281 29.80 0.65 -15.24
C LEU A 281 30.60 0.31 -16.51
N GLY A 282 31.80 0.87 -16.64
CA GLY A 282 32.79 0.48 -17.65
C GLY A 282 33.99 -0.21 -17.01
N LYS A 283 34.58 -1.22 -17.67
CA LYS A 283 35.67 -2.05 -17.10
C LYS A 283 36.94 -1.30 -16.70
N GLN A 284 37.06 -0.03 -17.11
CA GLN A 284 38.12 0.89 -16.70
C GLN A 284 37.82 1.64 -15.38
N GLY A 285 36.78 1.23 -14.64
CA GLY A 285 36.33 1.92 -13.41
C GLY A 285 35.47 3.17 -13.68
N GLN A 286 34.89 3.28 -14.88
CA GLN A 286 34.02 4.39 -15.26
C GLN A 286 32.62 4.17 -14.67
N VAL A 287 31.99 5.24 -14.18
CA VAL A 287 30.63 5.23 -13.61
C VAL A 287 29.81 6.33 -14.28
N LYS A 288 28.70 5.98 -14.92
CA LYS A 288 27.85 6.93 -15.66
C LYS A 288 26.34 6.71 -15.43
N VAL A 289 25.59 7.80 -15.24
CA VAL A 289 24.13 7.79 -15.12
C VAL A 289 23.48 7.68 -16.51
N THR A 290 22.37 6.94 -16.61
CA THR A 290 21.63 6.65 -17.85
C THR A 290 20.10 6.74 -17.70
N ASP A 291 19.40 6.52 -18.82
CA ASP A 291 17.94 6.52 -19.03
C ASP A 291 17.18 7.81 -18.69
N PHE A 292 17.55 8.90 -19.39
CA PHE A 292 16.97 10.24 -19.31
C PHE A 292 15.47 10.35 -19.70
N GLY A 293 14.79 9.25 -20.03
CA GLY A 293 13.37 9.23 -20.44
C GLY A 293 12.39 9.73 -19.38
N PHE A 294 12.83 9.87 -18.13
CA PHE A 294 12.05 10.44 -17.03
C PHE A 294 12.52 11.83 -16.57
N CYS A 295 13.47 12.47 -17.25
CA CYS A 295 13.97 13.79 -16.84
C CYS A 295 12.91 14.92 -16.92
N ALA A 296 13.13 16.01 -16.18
CA ALA A 296 12.29 17.21 -16.22
C ALA A 296 13.10 18.50 -16.15
N GLN A 297 12.89 19.43 -17.10
CA GLN A 297 13.55 20.72 -17.15
C GLN A 297 12.69 21.85 -16.55
N LEU A 298 13.18 22.50 -15.50
CA LEU A 298 12.54 23.63 -14.81
C LEU A 298 12.80 24.98 -15.53
N GLY A 299 12.55 25.04 -16.84
CA GLY A 299 12.83 26.22 -17.67
C GLY A 299 11.60 27.05 -18.08
N ASN A 300 10.63 26.42 -18.74
CA ASN A 300 9.58 27.16 -19.45
C ASN A 300 8.31 27.41 -18.61
N ARG A 301 7.75 28.63 -18.74
CA ARG A 301 6.49 29.05 -18.10
C ARG A 301 5.35 28.13 -18.57
N GLN A 302 4.78 27.37 -17.63
CA GLN A 302 4.02 26.13 -17.84
C GLN A 302 4.96 24.93 -18.17
N SER A 303 5.24 24.02 -17.23
CA SER A 303 4.24 23.35 -16.38
C SER A 303 4.78 22.84 -15.04
N LYS A 304 4.18 23.27 -13.92
CA LYS A 304 4.20 22.51 -12.66
C LYS A 304 3.37 21.24 -12.89
N ARG A 305 3.99 20.05 -12.88
CA ARG A 305 3.30 18.77 -13.13
C ARG A 305 3.26 17.92 -11.87
N GLN A 306 2.08 17.41 -11.53
CA GLN A 306 1.85 16.45 -10.44
C GLN A 306 1.99 15.00 -10.92
N THR A 307 2.86 14.76 -11.92
CA THR A 307 3.12 13.42 -12.47
C THR A 307 3.98 12.64 -11.49
N MET A 308 3.43 11.55 -10.95
CA MET A 308 4.20 10.52 -10.25
C MET A 308 5.07 9.82 -11.29
N VAL A 309 6.38 9.82 -11.09
CA VAL A 309 7.40 9.25 -11.99
C VAL A 309 8.58 8.85 -11.13
N GLY A 310 9.17 7.68 -11.39
CA GLY A 310 10.26 7.09 -10.61
C GLY A 310 9.87 5.72 -10.05
N THR A 311 10.86 4.90 -9.73
CA THR A 311 10.65 3.54 -9.23
C THR A 311 10.30 3.55 -7.72
N PRO A 312 9.21 2.91 -7.25
CA PRO A 312 8.59 3.22 -5.96
C PRO A 312 9.48 3.25 -4.71
N TYR A 313 10.40 2.30 -4.54
CA TYR A 313 11.25 2.21 -3.34
C TYR A 313 12.27 3.35 -3.23
N TRP A 314 12.67 3.96 -4.36
CA TRP A 314 13.62 5.07 -4.42
C TRP A 314 12.95 6.45 -4.35
N MET A 315 11.61 6.53 -4.24
CA MET A 315 10.88 7.80 -4.28
C MET A 315 10.97 8.59 -2.97
N ALA A 316 11.22 9.91 -3.07
CA ALA A 316 11.25 10.81 -1.93
C ALA A 316 9.85 11.03 -1.30
N PRO A 317 9.74 11.23 0.03
CA PRO A 317 8.45 11.34 0.74
C PRO A 317 7.53 12.42 0.19
N GLU A 318 8.06 13.56 -0.26
CA GLU A 318 7.29 14.66 -0.86
C GLU A 318 6.66 14.29 -2.22
N VAL A 319 7.24 13.34 -2.95
CA VAL A 319 6.67 12.81 -4.20
C VAL A 319 5.55 11.83 -3.88
N VAL A 320 5.74 10.98 -2.86
CA VAL A 320 4.77 9.97 -2.42
C VAL A 320 3.57 10.62 -1.70
N SER A 321 3.76 11.72 -0.97
CA SER A 321 2.71 12.40 -0.20
C SER A 321 1.82 13.33 -1.05
N LYS A 322 2.28 13.75 -2.23
CA LYS A 322 1.62 14.72 -3.13
C LYS A 322 1.34 16.11 -2.53
N THR A 323 1.84 16.41 -1.32
CA THR A 323 1.52 17.64 -0.56
C THR A 323 2.45 18.83 -0.84
N ALA A 324 3.54 18.65 -1.57
CA ALA A 324 4.50 19.72 -1.87
C ALA A 324 4.85 19.82 -3.37
N ASN A 325 5.36 20.98 -3.79
CA ASN A 325 6.07 21.09 -5.07
C ASN A 325 7.47 20.50 -4.85
N TYR A 326 7.78 19.36 -5.46
CA TYR A 326 9.12 18.77 -5.38
C TYR A 326 10.13 19.53 -6.28
N GLY A 327 11.41 19.38 -5.95
CA GLY A 327 12.55 19.99 -6.67
C GLY A 327 13.74 19.02 -6.75
N PRO A 328 14.93 19.47 -7.19
CA PRO A 328 16.06 18.58 -7.50
C PRO A 328 16.52 17.67 -6.35
N LYS A 329 16.24 18.05 -5.09
CA LYS A 329 16.53 17.24 -3.89
C LYS A 329 15.97 15.82 -3.91
N ILE A 330 14.95 15.51 -4.71
CA ILE A 330 14.40 14.15 -4.79
C ILE A 330 15.42 13.15 -5.37
N ASP A 331 16.29 13.59 -6.30
CA ASP A 331 17.36 12.74 -6.83
C ASP A 331 18.40 12.41 -5.75
N ILE A 332 18.58 13.30 -4.75
CA ILE A 332 19.48 13.11 -3.61
C ILE A 332 18.89 12.10 -2.61
N TRP A 333 17.57 12.08 -2.42
CA TRP A 333 16.90 11.02 -1.67
C TRP A 333 17.06 9.67 -2.38
N SER A 334 16.79 9.62 -3.69
CA SER A 334 16.92 8.40 -4.49
C SER A 334 18.36 7.87 -4.51
N LEU A 335 19.36 8.76 -4.55
CA LEU A 335 20.78 8.40 -4.33
C LEU A 335 21.03 7.83 -2.93
N GLY A 336 20.39 8.38 -1.89
CA GLY A 336 20.45 7.82 -0.53
C GLY A 336 19.88 6.41 -0.43
N ILE A 337 18.78 6.12 -1.14
CA ILE A 337 18.24 4.76 -1.25
C ILE A 337 19.20 3.85 -2.03
N MET A 338 19.83 4.35 -3.11
CA MET A 338 20.84 3.62 -3.87
C MET A 338 22.11 3.31 -3.05
N ILE A 339 22.41 4.09 -2.01
CA ILE A 339 23.50 3.81 -1.06
C ILE A 339 23.15 2.65 -0.13
N ILE A 340 21.90 2.57 0.34
CA ILE A 340 21.43 1.42 1.15
C ILE A 340 21.43 0.16 0.29
N GLU A 341 20.93 0.26 -0.94
CA GLU A 341 21.01 -0.79 -1.95
C GLU A 341 22.46 -1.31 -2.15
N MET A 342 23.46 -0.43 -2.31
CA MET A 342 24.88 -0.83 -2.39
C MET A 342 25.48 -1.43 -1.10
N LEU A 343 24.82 -1.29 0.05
CA LEU A 343 25.27 -1.83 1.34
C LEU A 343 24.60 -3.18 1.66
N ASP A 344 23.28 -3.25 1.48
CA ASP A 344 22.42 -4.34 1.94
C ASP A 344 22.02 -5.31 0.80
N GLY A 345 22.35 -4.97 -0.46
CA GLY A 345 21.99 -5.75 -1.66
C GLY A 345 20.61 -5.41 -2.25
N GLU A 346 19.78 -4.68 -1.50
CA GLU A 346 18.43 -4.25 -1.91
C GLU A 346 18.04 -2.90 -1.29
N PRO A 347 17.17 -2.09 -1.92
CA PRO A 347 16.65 -0.86 -1.32
C PRO A 347 15.70 -1.17 -0.15
N PRO A 348 15.47 -0.23 0.78
CA PRO A 348 14.55 -0.40 1.89
C PRO A 348 13.17 -0.87 1.45
N TYR A 349 12.66 -1.83 2.20
CA TYR A 349 11.31 -2.37 2.05
C TYR A 349 11.05 -3.24 0.81
N MET A 350 12.07 -3.65 0.04
CA MET A 350 11.90 -4.56 -1.09
C MET A 350 11.48 -5.99 -0.66
N ASN A 351 12.16 -6.59 0.32
CA ASN A 351 11.82 -7.92 0.90
C ASN A 351 11.18 -7.88 2.30
N GLU A 352 10.48 -6.82 2.69
CA GLU A 352 9.79 -6.80 3.99
C GLU A 352 8.79 -7.97 4.11
N PRO A 353 8.82 -8.75 5.21
CA PRO A 353 7.87 -9.83 5.42
C PRO A 353 6.43 -9.31 5.24
N PRO A 354 5.53 -10.04 4.54
CA PRO A 354 4.23 -9.49 4.14
C PRO A 354 3.38 -8.98 5.31
N LEU A 355 3.60 -9.52 6.52
CA LEU A 355 2.99 -9.07 7.78
C LEU A 355 3.45 -7.67 8.23
N LYS A 356 4.73 -7.33 8.04
CA LYS A 356 5.28 -6.01 8.38
C LYS A 356 4.86 -4.96 7.36
N ALA A 357 4.82 -5.32 6.07
CA ALA A 357 4.20 -4.50 5.03
C ALA A 357 2.69 -4.25 5.30
N ALA A 358 1.97 -5.30 5.75
CA ALA A 358 0.58 -5.18 6.17
C ALA A 358 0.39 -4.28 7.40
N GLY A 359 1.27 -4.36 8.40
CA GLY A 359 1.25 -3.45 9.56
C GLY A 359 1.43 -1.98 9.18
N ILE A 360 2.35 -1.69 8.24
CA ILE A 360 2.52 -0.33 7.68
C ILE A 360 1.24 0.11 6.95
N VAL A 361 0.57 -0.78 6.21
CA VAL A 361 -0.74 -0.50 5.61
C VAL A 361 -1.80 -0.17 6.66
N VAL A 362 -1.92 -0.95 7.74
CA VAL A 362 -2.84 -0.65 8.86
C VAL A 362 -2.57 0.73 9.46
N GLU A 363 -1.30 1.10 9.65
CA GLU A 363 -0.93 2.43 10.17
C GLU A 363 -1.24 3.56 9.17
N MET A 364 -1.04 3.36 7.87
CA MET A 364 -1.43 4.33 6.83
C MET A 364 -2.96 4.49 6.72
N ILE A 365 -3.73 3.43 6.99
CA ILE A 365 -5.20 3.50 7.06
C ILE A 365 -5.62 4.27 8.31
N ARG A 366 -5.13 3.90 9.50
CA ARG A 366 -5.41 4.58 10.78
C ARG A 366 -5.03 6.07 10.74
N SER A 367 -3.93 6.43 10.05
CA SER A 367 -3.50 7.82 9.84
C SER A 367 -4.14 8.52 8.63
N LYS A 368 -5.16 7.92 8.00
CA LYS A 368 -5.96 8.45 6.87
C LYS A 368 -5.15 8.79 5.60
N LYS A 369 -3.98 8.17 5.41
CA LYS A 369 -3.09 8.36 4.25
C LYS A 369 -3.45 7.53 3.02
N MET A 370 -4.34 6.54 3.16
CA MET A 370 -4.78 5.63 2.08
C MET A 370 -5.94 6.16 1.21
N ALA A 371 -6.40 7.41 1.39
CA ALA A 371 -7.48 7.97 0.59
C ALA A 371 -7.17 7.93 -0.92
N GLY A 372 -8.06 7.34 -1.72
CA GLY A 372 -7.87 7.16 -3.17
C GLY A 372 -6.83 6.12 -3.57
N ARG A 373 -6.38 5.27 -2.64
CA ARG A 373 -5.42 4.16 -2.88
C ARG A 373 -6.07 2.80 -2.64
N ALA A 374 -5.52 1.78 -3.27
CA ALA A 374 -5.82 0.37 -2.99
C ALA A 374 -4.54 -0.40 -2.63
N VAL A 375 -4.68 -1.64 -2.19
CA VAL A 375 -3.57 -2.58 -1.92
C VAL A 375 -3.63 -3.71 -2.93
N LEU A 376 -2.48 -4.27 -3.33
CA LEU A 376 -2.40 -5.47 -4.17
C LEU A 376 -1.48 -6.51 -3.55
N MET A 377 -2.07 -7.64 -3.16
CA MET A 377 -1.35 -8.82 -2.72
C MET A 377 -0.93 -9.64 -3.95
N ALA A 378 0.36 -9.64 -4.30
CA ALA A 378 0.88 -10.33 -5.48
C ALA A 378 1.76 -11.52 -5.09
N GLY A 379 1.52 -12.71 -5.65
CA GLY A 379 2.41 -13.86 -5.47
C GLY A 379 1.78 -15.22 -5.77
N PRO A 380 2.53 -16.33 -5.72
CA PRO A 380 2.05 -17.68 -6.08
C PRO A 380 0.78 -18.17 -5.35
N PRO A 381 0.06 -19.19 -5.87
CA PRO A 381 -1.04 -19.81 -5.13
C PRO A 381 -0.60 -20.34 -3.76
N GLY A 382 -1.41 -20.13 -2.72
CA GLY A 382 -1.13 -20.63 -1.36
C GLY A 382 -0.32 -19.69 -0.45
N THR A 383 0.24 -18.58 -0.94
CA THR A 383 1.12 -17.65 -0.19
C THR A 383 0.40 -16.71 0.80
N GLY A 384 -0.65 -17.17 1.46
CA GLY A 384 -1.30 -16.43 2.55
C GLY A 384 -2.02 -15.11 2.21
N LYS A 385 -2.06 -14.66 0.94
CA LYS A 385 -2.66 -13.37 0.52
C LYS A 385 -4.00 -13.03 1.18
N THR A 386 -4.95 -13.97 1.15
CA THR A 386 -6.29 -13.83 1.75
C THR A 386 -6.22 -13.75 3.29
N ALA A 387 -5.33 -14.50 3.92
CA ALA A 387 -5.13 -14.47 5.36
C ALA A 387 -4.50 -13.16 5.83
N ILE A 388 -3.55 -12.60 5.06
CA ILE A 388 -2.97 -11.27 5.34
C ILE A 388 -4.02 -10.17 5.16
N ALA A 389 -4.87 -10.26 4.13
CA ALA A 389 -5.98 -9.31 3.95
C ALA A 389 -7.01 -9.38 5.09
N LEU A 390 -7.31 -10.58 5.61
CA LEU A 390 -8.16 -10.79 6.77
C LEU A 390 -7.49 -10.25 8.06
N ALA A 391 -6.19 -10.46 8.24
CA ALA A 391 -5.42 -9.92 9.37
C ALA A 391 -5.44 -8.38 9.37
N ILE A 392 -5.26 -7.73 8.21
CA ILE A 392 -5.41 -6.28 8.06
C ILE A 392 -6.80 -5.82 8.53
N ALA A 393 -7.87 -6.54 8.18
CA ALA A 393 -9.23 -6.19 8.64
C ALA A 393 -9.39 -6.37 10.16
N GLN A 394 -8.87 -7.46 10.74
CA GLN A 394 -8.92 -7.72 12.18
C GLN A 394 -8.11 -6.67 12.98
N ASP A 395 -6.93 -6.28 12.50
CA ASP A 395 -6.09 -5.24 13.11
C ASP A 395 -6.72 -3.83 13.01
N LEU A 396 -7.51 -3.56 11.98
CA LEU A 396 -8.31 -2.33 11.92
C LEU A 396 -9.44 -2.33 12.97
N GLY A 397 -9.97 -3.52 13.29
CA GLY A 397 -10.76 -3.79 14.48
C GLY A 397 -11.79 -4.91 14.25
N GLY A 398 -12.09 -5.71 15.27
CA GLY A 398 -13.02 -6.85 15.19
C GLY A 398 -14.49 -6.52 14.85
N LYS A 399 -14.83 -5.25 14.57
CA LYS A 399 -16.14 -4.77 14.11
C LYS A 399 -16.09 -4.15 12.70
N VAL A 400 -14.92 -4.20 12.03
CA VAL A 400 -14.69 -3.70 10.67
C VAL A 400 -15.22 -4.74 9.67
N PRO A 401 -16.17 -4.41 8.77
CA PRO A 401 -16.69 -5.37 7.80
C PRO A 401 -15.59 -5.86 6.85
N PHE A 402 -15.48 -7.17 6.67
CA PHE A 402 -14.61 -7.80 5.66
C PHE A 402 -15.47 -8.50 4.61
N CYS A 403 -15.45 -7.98 3.38
CA CYS A 403 -16.21 -8.52 2.26
C CYS A 403 -15.25 -9.17 1.25
N PRO A 404 -15.10 -10.51 1.23
CA PRO A 404 -14.37 -11.21 0.19
C PRO A 404 -15.27 -11.43 -1.05
N MET A 405 -14.67 -11.29 -2.23
CA MET A 405 -15.25 -11.70 -3.52
C MET A 405 -14.14 -12.18 -4.46
N VAL A 406 -14.44 -13.03 -5.42
CA VAL A 406 -13.55 -13.42 -6.52
C VAL A 406 -13.90 -12.63 -7.79
N GLY A 407 -12.90 -12.16 -8.54
CA GLY A 407 -13.10 -11.35 -9.74
C GLY A 407 -13.92 -12.01 -10.86
N SER A 408 -14.13 -13.33 -10.81
CA SER A 408 -15.02 -14.07 -11.70
C SER A 408 -16.52 -13.90 -11.36
N GLU A 409 -16.88 -13.62 -10.11
CA GLU A 409 -18.28 -13.47 -9.65
C GLU A 409 -19.01 -12.29 -10.31
N VAL A 410 -18.24 -11.32 -10.83
CA VAL A 410 -18.76 -10.12 -11.51
C VAL A 410 -19.42 -10.47 -12.86
N TYR A 411 -19.19 -11.67 -13.40
CA TYR A 411 -19.75 -12.15 -14.66
C TYR A 411 -21.02 -12.98 -14.44
N SER A 412 -22.14 -12.30 -14.16
CA SER A 412 -23.48 -12.90 -14.12
C SER A 412 -24.25 -12.64 -15.41
N SER A 413 -25.12 -13.58 -15.80
CA SER A 413 -26.11 -13.41 -16.86
C SER A 413 -27.35 -12.62 -16.41
N GLU A 414 -27.59 -12.54 -15.10
CA GLU A 414 -28.79 -11.95 -14.51
C GLU A 414 -28.55 -10.54 -13.95
N ILE A 415 -27.33 -10.29 -13.45
CA ILE A 415 -26.95 -9.06 -12.74
C ILE A 415 -25.80 -8.37 -13.48
N LYS A 416 -25.91 -7.04 -13.68
CA LYS A 416 -24.87 -6.24 -14.34
C LYS A 416 -23.59 -6.21 -13.50
N LYS A 417 -22.42 -6.31 -14.16
CA LYS A 417 -21.08 -6.20 -13.55
C LYS A 417 -20.97 -5.08 -12.50
N THR A 418 -21.42 -3.87 -12.85
CA THR A 418 -21.37 -2.69 -11.98
C THR A 418 -22.27 -2.78 -10.75
N GLU A 419 -23.35 -3.56 -10.82
CA GLU A 419 -24.27 -3.80 -9.72
C GLU A 419 -23.65 -4.78 -8.72
N VAL A 420 -23.05 -5.90 -9.19
CA VAL A 420 -22.29 -6.85 -8.35
C VAL A 420 -21.14 -6.14 -7.63
N LEU A 421 -20.40 -5.27 -8.33
CA LEU A 421 -19.34 -4.46 -7.72
C LEU A 421 -19.91 -3.46 -6.69
N MET A 422 -21.02 -2.79 -6.98
CA MET A 422 -21.62 -1.84 -6.05
C MET A 422 -22.19 -2.52 -4.79
N GLU A 423 -22.76 -3.71 -4.93
CA GLU A 423 -23.28 -4.52 -3.84
C GLU A 423 -22.17 -4.90 -2.86
N ASN A 424 -21.06 -5.42 -3.38
CA ASN A 424 -19.87 -5.75 -2.58
C ASN A 424 -19.23 -4.50 -1.95
N PHE A 425 -19.19 -3.35 -2.65
CA PHE A 425 -18.79 -2.07 -2.05
C PHE A 425 -19.69 -1.67 -0.88
N ARG A 426 -21.02 -1.85 -0.97
CA ARG A 426 -21.96 -1.47 0.10
C ARG A 426 -21.99 -2.47 1.26
N ARG A 427 -21.63 -3.73 1.04
CA ARG A 427 -21.33 -4.72 2.11
C ARG A 427 -20.04 -4.39 2.85
N ALA A 428 -19.02 -3.92 2.13
CA ALA A 428 -17.75 -3.48 2.71
C ALA A 428 -17.81 -2.10 3.41
N ILE A 429 -18.96 -1.41 3.45
CA ILE A 429 -19.11 -0.14 4.19
C ILE A 429 -20.05 -0.35 5.38
N GLY A 430 -19.50 -0.26 6.58
CA GLY A 430 -20.25 -0.31 7.83
C GLY A 430 -20.84 1.05 8.20
N PHE A 431 -22.11 1.07 8.56
CA PHE A 431 -22.75 2.15 9.28
C PHE A 431 -22.84 1.75 10.75
N GLY A 432 -21.88 2.22 11.54
CA GLY A 432 -21.87 2.01 12.97
C GLY A 432 -22.74 3.08 13.63
N LYS A 433 -23.80 2.65 14.33
CA LYS A 433 -24.18 3.42 15.51
C LYS A 433 -23.07 3.16 16.53
N THR A 434 -22.41 4.19 17.02
CA THR A 434 -21.52 4.05 18.18
C THR A 434 -22.37 4.02 19.45
N ILE A 435 -21.99 3.20 20.44
CA ILE A 435 -22.71 3.24 21.72
C ILE A 435 -22.32 4.58 22.33
N SER A 436 -23.30 5.33 22.83
CA SER A 436 -23.06 6.55 23.61
C SER A 436 -23.33 6.34 25.11
N HIS A 437 -23.85 5.17 25.52
CA HIS A 437 -24.25 4.89 26.91
C HIS A 437 -24.66 3.43 27.26
N VAL A 438 -24.80 3.08 28.56
CA VAL A 438 -25.34 1.78 29.07
C VAL A 438 -26.44 1.93 30.16
N ILE A 439 -27.56 1.15 30.03
CA ILE A 439 -28.76 1.09 30.91
C ILE A 439 -28.61 -0.17 31.71
N ILE A 440 -28.80 0.03 32.99
CA ILE A 440 -29.23 -0.97 33.95
C ILE A 440 -30.21 -0.25 34.88
N SER A 441 -31.31 -0.89 35.27
CA SER A 441 -32.25 -0.35 36.25
C SER A 441 -31.90 -0.92 37.62
N LEU A 442 -31.05 -0.23 38.38
CA LEU A 442 -30.59 -0.74 39.68
C LEU A 442 -31.57 -0.33 40.79
N ARG A 443 -31.84 -1.28 41.69
CA ARG A 443 -32.66 -1.11 42.89
C ARG A 443 -31.75 -1.08 44.12
N THR A 444 -32.09 -0.23 45.06
CA THR A 444 -31.44 -0.06 46.36
C THR A 444 -32.50 0.13 47.44
N ALA A 445 -32.13 0.01 48.71
CA ALA A 445 -33.04 0.21 49.84
C ALA A 445 -33.64 1.64 49.95
N LYS A 446 -33.18 2.61 49.15
CA LYS A 446 -33.79 3.96 49.07
C LYS A 446 -34.58 4.22 47.77
N GLY A 447 -34.58 3.28 46.82
CA GLY A 447 -35.33 3.43 45.55
C GLY A 447 -34.72 2.73 44.35
N VAL A 448 -35.31 2.98 43.17
CA VAL A 448 -34.87 2.47 41.87
C VAL A 448 -34.38 3.64 41.02
N LYS A 449 -33.26 3.46 40.29
CA LYS A 449 -32.78 4.44 39.30
C LYS A 449 -32.12 3.75 38.11
N GLN A 450 -32.32 4.33 36.92
CA GLN A 450 -31.90 3.76 35.63
C GLN A 450 -30.64 4.44 35.10
N LEU A 451 -29.61 3.68 34.68
CA LEU A 451 -28.26 4.21 34.50
C LEU A 451 -27.87 4.64 33.08
N LYS A 452 -26.83 5.51 32.97
CA LYS A 452 -26.22 6.04 31.73
C LYS A 452 -24.70 5.93 31.89
N LEU A 453 -24.18 4.73 31.74
CA LEU A 453 -22.76 4.44 31.95
C LEU A 453 -22.02 4.45 30.61
N ASP A 454 -20.69 4.33 30.61
CA ASP A 454 -19.89 4.28 29.37
C ASP A 454 -20.24 3.05 28.50
N PRO A 455 -20.22 3.18 27.16
CA PRO A 455 -20.17 2.07 26.20
C PRO A 455 -19.49 0.77 26.64
N CYS A 456 -18.25 0.85 27.16
CA CYS A 456 -17.42 -0.33 27.48
C CYS A 456 -18.03 -1.26 28.54
N ILE A 457 -18.90 -0.72 29.40
CA ILE A 457 -19.55 -1.45 30.50
C ILE A 457 -20.51 -2.54 29.99
N TYR A 458 -20.99 -2.45 28.74
CA TYR A 458 -21.81 -3.49 28.12
C TYR A 458 -21.05 -4.82 27.98
N GLU A 459 -19.82 -4.76 27.48
CA GLU A 459 -18.98 -5.95 27.24
C GLU A 459 -18.54 -6.57 28.58
N SER A 460 -18.37 -5.75 29.62
CA SER A 460 -18.13 -6.22 31.00
C SER A 460 -19.36 -6.87 31.65
N LEU A 461 -20.58 -6.35 31.44
CA LEU A 461 -21.83 -6.95 31.93
C LEU A 461 -22.07 -8.35 31.33
N GLN A 462 -21.76 -8.54 30.04
CA GLN A 462 -21.86 -9.86 29.39
C GLN A 462 -20.83 -10.84 29.93
N LYS A 463 -19.58 -10.40 30.13
CA LYS A 463 -18.50 -11.24 30.66
C LYS A 463 -18.76 -11.74 32.09
N GLU A 464 -19.40 -10.91 32.92
CA GLU A 464 -19.77 -11.25 34.31
C GLU A 464 -21.12 -11.99 34.42
N HIS A 465 -21.74 -12.36 33.28
CA HIS A 465 -23.03 -13.09 33.21
C HIS A 465 -24.16 -12.48 34.07
N VAL A 466 -24.27 -11.15 34.08
CA VAL A 466 -25.17 -10.42 34.99
C VAL A 466 -26.66 -10.53 34.58
N GLU A 467 -27.49 -11.01 35.51
CA GLU A 467 -28.93 -11.21 35.33
C GLU A 467 -29.82 -10.20 36.08
N VAL A 468 -31.12 -10.20 35.77
CA VAL A 468 -32.13 -9.39 36.48
C VAL A 468 -32.48 -10.05 37.81
N GLY A 469 -31.75 -9.66 38.85
CA GLY A 469 -31.83 -10.22 40.19
C GLY A 469 -30.49 -10.13 40.92
N ASP A 470 -29.40 -9.93 40.19
CA ASP A 470 -28.05 -9.86 40.76
C ASP A 470 -27.76 -8.55 41.49
N VAL A 471 -26.96 -8.65 42.54
CA VAL A 471 -26.23 -7.53 43.14
C VAL A 471 -24.91 -7.38 42.40
N ILE A 472 -24.64 -6.19 41.86
CA ILE A 472 -23.43 -5.89 41.09
C ILE A 472 -22.75 -4.60 41.56
N TYR A 473 -21.43 -4.57 41.42
CA TYR A 473 -20.60 -3.39 41.59
C TYR A 473 -20.09 -2.91 40.23
N ILE A 474 -20.03 -1.59 40.02
CA ILE A 474 -19.47 -0.98 38.80
C ILE A 474 -18.57 0.18 39.19
N GLU A 475 -17.30 0.13 38.77
CA GLU A 475 -16.31 1.13 39.11
C GLU A 475 -16.36 2.32 38.14
N ALA A 476 -16.66 3.52 38.67
CA ALA A 476 -16.93 4.72 37.87
C ALA A 476 -15.74 5.24 37.05
N ASN A 477 -14.50 4.86 37.38
CA ASN A 477 -13.29 5.35 36.74
C ASN A 477 -12.74 4.40 35.65
N SER A 478 -13.01 3.09 35.76
CA SER A 478 -12.45 2.05 34.88
C SER A 478 -13.49 1.42 33.95
N GLY A 479 -14.78 1.51 34.30
CA GLY A 479 -15.83 0.74 33.65
C GLY A 479 -15.84 -0.75 33.98
N ALA A 480 -15.02 -1.19 34.95
CA ALA A 480 -15.06 -2.56 35.44
C ALA A 480 -16.39 -2.87 36.13
N VAL A 481 -16.99 -4.01 35.77
CA VAL A 481 -18.18 -4.58 36.41
C VAL A 481 -17.75 -5.79 37.23
N LYS A 482 -18.41 -6.04 38.36
CA LYS A 482 -18.24 -7.28 39.12
C LYS A 482 -19.56 -7.79 39.69
N ARG A 483 -19.95 -9.03 39.38
CA ARG A 483 -21.06 -9.75 40.03
C ARG A 483 -20.70 -10.01 41.50
N GLN A 484 -21.63 -9.73 42.42
CA GLN A 484 -21.45 -10.00 43.87
C GLN A 484 -22.24 -11.22 44.33
N GLY A 485 -23.41 -11.49 43.72
CA GLY A 485 -24.29 -12.59 44.09
C GLY A 485 -25.74 -12.32 43.72
N ARG A 486 -26.63 -13.28 44.00
CA ARG A 486 -28.09 -13.20 43.78
C ARG A 486 -28.72 -12.33 44.89
N CYS A 487 -29.70 -11.49 44.61
CA CYS A 487 -30.36 -10.68 45.65
C CYS A 487 -31.38 -11.50 46.45
N ASP A 488 -31.34 -11.42 47.78
CA ASP A 488 -32.27 -12.11 48.73
C ASP A 488 -33.78 -11.90 48.41
N VAL A 489 -34.11 -10.85 47.66
CA VAL A 489 -35.49 -10.49 47.28
C VAL A 489 -35.99 -11.28 46.06
N TYR A 490 -35.10 -12.01 45.38
CA TYR A 490 -35.37 -12.80 44.18
C TYR A 490 -35.31 -14.32 44.41
N THR A 491 -35.15 -14.77 45.66
CA THR A 491 -35.23 -16.19 46.03
C THR A 491 -36.61 -16.76 45.69
N ALA A 492 -36.68 -17.57 44.64
CA ALA A 492 -37.85 -18.42 44.38
C ALA A 492 -37.81 -19.65 45.30
N GLU A 493 -38.98 -20.16 45.72
CA GLU A 493 -39.09 -21.37 46.56
C GLU A 493 -38.61 -22.67 45.88
N TYR A 494 -38.08 -22.57 44.66
CA TYR A 494 -37.61 -23.67 43.81
C TYR A 494 -36.27 -23.37 43.09
N ASP A 495 -35.54 -22.33 43.51
CA ASP A 495 -34.20 -22.05 42.94
C ASP A 495 -33.19 -23.08 43.50
N LEU A 496 -32.66 -23.95 42.63
CA LEU A 496 -31.86 -25.14 43.01
C LEU A 496 -30.35 -24.95 42.81
N GLU A 497 -29.91 -23.74 42.49
CA GLU A 497 -28.51 -23.44 42.18
C GLU A 497 -27.75 -22.79 43.34
N ALA A 498 -26.45 -23.07 43.44
CA ALA A 498 -25.60 -22.76 44.59
C ALA A 498 -25.04 -21.33 44.58
N ASP A 499 -25.90 -20.34 44.26
CA ASP A 499 -25.52 -18.94 44.13
C ASP A 499 -25.40 -18.26 45.52
N GLU A 500 -24.40 -17.39 45.71
CA GLU A 500 -24.24 -16.67 46.99
C GLU A 500 -25.27 -15.53 47.07
N TYR A 501 -26.13 -15.57 48.11
CA TYR A 501 -27.19 -14.57 48.31
C TYR A 501 -26.67 -13.32 49.03
N VAL A 502 -26.97 -12.14 48.50
CA VAL A 502 -26.43 -10.84 48.92
C VAL A 502 -27.55 -9.80 49.15
N PRO A 503 -27.58 -9.12 50.31
CA PRO A 503 -28.65 -8.19 50.66
C PRO A 503 -28.66 -6.91 49.83
N LEU A 504 -29.88 -6.41 49.58
CA LEU A 504 -30.14 -5.23 48.75
C LEU A 504 -29.32 -3.99 49.18
N PRO A 505 -28.47 -3.40 48.31
CA PRO A 505 -27.59 -2.29 48.67
C PRO A 505 -28.30 -1.03 49.19
N LYS A 506 -27.67 -0.33 50.14
CA LYS A 506 -28.24 0.84 50.83
C LYS A 506 -27.64 2.16 50.27
N GLY A 507 -28.26 2.74 49.25
CA GLY A 507 -27.75 3.94 48.54
C GLY A 507 -28.72 4.57 47.54
N GLU A 508 -28.19 5.32 46.55
CA GLU A 508 -28.91 5.92 45.40
C GLU A 508 -28.15 5.67 44.06
N VAL A 509 -28.75 5.96 42.89
CA VAL A 509 -28.21 5.64 41.52
C VAL A 509 -28.62 6.68 40.40
N HIS A 510 -28.10 6.69 39.13
CA HIS A 510 -28.38 7.63 37.97
C HIS A 510 -27.83 7.15 36.56
N LYS A 511 -28.23 7.47 35.28
CA LYS A 511 -29.21 8.38 34.58
C LYS A 511 -29.63 8.07 33.05
N LYS A 512 -29.99 6.84 32.60
CA LYS A 512 -30.54 6.34 31.25
C LYS A 512 -29.70 6.28 29.90
N LYS A 513 -29.86 5.23 29.04
CA LYS A 513 -29.10 4.87 27.78
C LYS A 513 -29.84 4.71 26.43
N ASP A 514 -29.05 4.53 25.35
CA ASP A 514 -29.42 3.90 24.04
C ASP A 514 -28.38 2.87 23.47
N VAL A 515 -28.88 1.79 22.82
CA VAL A 515 -28.14 0.57 22.39
C VAL A 515 -27.55 0.70 20.97
N VAL A 516 -26.52 -0.11 20.65
CA VAL A 516 -25.93 -0.18 19.30
C VAL A 516 -26.52 -1.26 18.42
N GLN A 517 -26.48 -0.93 17.14
CA GLN A 517 -26.64 -1.86 16.04
C GLN A 517 -25.69 -1.40 14.93
N ASP A 518 -24.69 -2.21 14.63
CA ASP A 518 -23.85 -2.05 13.44
C ASP A 518 -24.59 -2.67 12.25
N VAL A 519 -24.64 -1.97 11.12
CA VAL A 519 -25.45 -2.33 9.94
C VAL A 519 -24.67 -1.93 8.68
N THR A 520 -24.58 -2.74 7.62
CA THR A 520 -23.91 -2.29 6.38
C THR A 520 -24.83 -1.39 5.54
N LEU A 521 -24.25 -0.63 4.60
CA LEU A 521 -25.06 0.12 3.63
C LEU A 521 -25.89 -0.80 2.71
N HIS A 522 -25.47 -2.05 2.54
CA HIS A 522 -26.24 -3.08 1.84
C HIS A 522 -27.45 -3.56 2.67
N ASP A 523 -27.28 -3.82 3.96
CA ASP A 523 -28.38 -4.24 4.84
C ASP A 523 -29.45 -3.15 4.96
N LEU A 524 -29.04 -1.87 4.94
CA LEU A 524 -29.98 -0.74 4.87
C LEU A 524 -30.74 -0.70 3.53
N ASP A 525 -30.09 -0.98 2.39
CA ASP A 525 -30.80 -1.10 1.11
C ASP A 525 -31.85 -2.22 1.18
N VAL A 526 -31.43 -3.43 1.59
CA VAL A 526 -32.29 -4.63 1.66
C VAL A 526 -33.46 -4.44 2.63
N ALA A 527 -33.23 -3.86 3.82
CA ALA A 527 -34.27 -3.64 4.82
C ALA A 527 -35.37 -2.66 4.35
N ASN A 528 -35.01 -1.69 3.49
CA ASN A 528 -35.95 -0.71 2.93
C ASN A 528 -36.53 -1.13 1.56
N ALA A 529 -35.97 -2.15 0.90
CA ALA A 529 -36.37 -2.60 -0.44
C ALA A 529 -37.71 -3.38 -0.51
N ARG A 530 -38.57 -3.27 0.50
CA ARG A 530 -39.83 -4.04 0.61
C ARG A 530 -40.75 -3.79 -0.60
N PRO A 531 -41.02 -4.79 -1.46
CA PRO A 531 -41.77 -4.55 -2.69
C PRO A 531 -43.29 -4.54 -2.45
N GLN A 532 -43.95 -3.49 -2.96
CA GLN A 532 -45.38 -3.51 -3.26
C GLN A 532 -45.55 -3.42 -4.79
N GLY A 533 -45.73 -4.58 -5.44
CA GLY A 533 -45.84 -4.69 -6.90
C GLY A 533 -44.51 -5.03 -7.59
N GLY A 534 -44.57 -5.95 -8.56
CA GLY A 534 -43.39 -6.49 -9.26
C GLY A 534 -43.11 -5.83 -10.61
N GLN A 535 -42.64 -4.58 -10.60
CA GLN A 535 -42.08 -3.92 -11.80
C GLN A 535 -40.78 -3.17 -11.47
N ASP A 536 -39.79 -3.28 -12.36
CA ASP A 536 -38.54 -2.52 -12.44
C ASP A 536 -37.75 -2.26 -11.13
N ILE A 537 -37.57 -3.33 -10.34
CA ILE A 537 -36.77 -3.38 -9.10
C ILE A 537 -35.44 -2.62 -9.23
N VAL A 538 -34.69 -2.85 -10.32
CA VAL A 538 -33.37 -2.24 -10.57
C VAL A 538 -33.45 -0.71 -10.68
N SER A 539 -34.50 -0.17 -11.30
CA SER A 539 -34.69 1.29 -11.42
C SER A 539 -35.13 1.94 -10.10
N MET A 540 -35.79 1.16 -9.24
CA MET A 540 -36.30 1.59 -7.95
C MET A 540 -35.20 1.58 -6.87
N MET A 541 -34.34 0.56 -6.89
CA MET A 541 -33.11 0.46 -6.09
C MET A 541 -32.25 1.73 -6.19
N ASP A 542 -32.02 2.22 -7.41
CA ASP A 542 -31.16 3.39 -7.65
C ASP A 542 -31.78 4.74 -7.25
N LYS A 543 -33.08 4.76 -6.93
CA LYS A 543 -33.75 5.89 -6.26
C LYS A 543 -33.64 5.72 -4.75
N LEU A 544 -33.99 4.53 -4.24
CA LEU A 544 -33.93 4.16 -2.83
C LEU A 544 -32.53 4.41 -2.22
N ARG A 545 -31.46 3.97 -2.91
CA ARG A 545 -30.06 4.21 -2.54
C ARG A 545 -29.72 5.69 -2.38
N LYS A 546 -30.28 6.56 -3.23
CA LYS A 546 -30.06 8.02 -3.17
C LYS A 546 -30.81 8.66 -2.01
N GLU A 547 -31.85 8.02 -1.49
CA GLU A 547 -32.57 8.47 -0.29
C GLU A 547 -31.92 7.92 0.98
N ILE A 548 -31.54 6.65 1.01
CA ILE A 548 -30.75 6.04 2.09
C ILE A 548 -29.44 6.80 2.31
N ASN A 549 -28.68 7.09 1.24
CA ASN A 549 -27.43 7.85 1.36
C ASN A 549 -27.66 9.28 1.89
N LYS A 550 -28.81 9.93 1.59
CA LYS A 550 -29.17 11.23 2.22
C LYS A 550 -29.48 11.10 3.70
N VAL A 551 -30.20 10.04 4.10
CA VAL A 551 -30.54 9.76 5.50
C VAL A 551 -29.29 9.41 6.32
N VAL A 552 -28.41 8.57 5.77
CA VAL A 552 -27.10 8.22 6.35
C VAL A 552 -26.24 9.47 6.52
N ASN A 553 -26.06 10.29 5.48
CA ASN A 553 -25.30 11.53 5.58
C ASN A 553 -25.89 12.48 6.63
N LYS A 554 -27.23 12.62 6.67
CA LYS A 554 -27.90 13.43 7.70
C LYS A 554 -27.64 12.90 9.12
N TYR A 555 -27.58 11.60 9.34
CA TYR A 555 -27.23 11.04 10.66
C TYR A 555 -25.76 11.24 11.02
N ILE A 556 -24.85 11.26 10.04
CA ILE A 556 -23.44 11.62 10.23
C ILE A 556 -23.30 13.12 10.57
N ASP A 557 -23.95 14.00 9.79
CA ASP A 557 -23.99 15.46 10.02
C ASP A 557 -24.60 15.83 11.39
N GLN A 558 -25.50 14.98 11.91
CA GLN A 558 -26.12 15.14 13.23
C GLN A 558 -25.36 14.44 14.37
N GLY A 559 -24.25 13.75 14.10
CA GLY A 559 -23.46 13.01 15.10
C GLY A 559 -24.21 11.81 15.71
N ILE A 560 -25.22 11.28 15.02
CA ILE A 560 -26.05 10.14 15.45
C ILE A 560 -25.42 8.80 15.09
N ALA A 561 -24.52 8.79 14.08
CA ALA A 561 -23.81 7.60 13.62
C ALA A 561 -22.45 7.95 13.01
N GLU A 562 -21.57 6.95 12.93
CA GLU A 562 -20.24 7.06 12.34
C GLU A 562 -20.11 6.09 11.15
N LEU A 563 -19.42 6.54 10.10
CA LEU A 563 -19.12 5.68 8.95
C LEU A 563 -17.84 4.89 9.23
N VAL A 564 -17.95 3.57 9.26
CA VAL A 564 -16.83 2.66 9.45
C VAL A 564 -16.44 2.07 8.08
N PRO A 565 -15.38 2.58 7.42
CA PRO A 565 -14.90 1.99 6.17
C PRO A 565 -14.35 0.59 6.45
N GLY A 566 -15.01 -0.42 5.89
CA GLY A 566 -14.56 -1.80 5.94
C GLY A 566 -13.51 -2.12 4.88
N VAL A 567 -13.21 -3.41 4.73
CA VAL A 567 -12.25 -3.96 3.78
C VAL A 567 -13.01 -4.74 2.70
N LEU A 568 -12.81 -4.36 1.44
CA LEU A 568 -13.25 -5.14 0.28
C LEU A 568 -12.05 -5.92 -0.27
N PHE A 569 -12.09 -7.24 -0.17
CA PHE A 569 -11.06 -8.12 -0.70
C PHE A 569 -11.52 -8.73 -2.02
N ILE A 570 -10.74 -8.52 -3.10
CA ILE A 570 -11.03 -9.05 -4.44
C ILE A 570 -9.91 -10.01 -4.85
N ASP A 571 -10.15 -11.31 -4.74
CA ASP A 571 -9.23 -12.33 -5.26
C ASP A 571 -9.34 -12.48 -6.78
N GLU A 572 -8.31 -13.04 -7.39
CA GLU A 572 -8.18 -13.21 -8.85
C GLU A 572 -8.52 -11.93 -9.65
N VAL A 573 -8.01 -10.76 -9.21
CA VAL A 573 -8.29 -9.45 -9.82
C VAL A 573 -8.04 -9.40 -11.33
N HIS A 574 -7.13 -10.24 -11.84
CA HIS A 574 -6.83 -10.42 -13.26
C HIS A 574 -8.01 -11.00 -14.09
N MET A 575 -9.08 -11.46 -13.44
CA MET A 575 -10.32 -11.91 -14.07
C MET A 575 -11.26 -10.75 -14.39
N LEU A 576 -11.08 -9.57 -13.78
CA LEU A 576 -11.84 -8.36 -14.11
C LEU A 576 -11.42 -7.77 -15.46
N ASP A 577 -12.33 -6.99 -16.06
CA ASP A 577 -12.10 -6.25 -17.29
C ASP A 577 -12.02 -4.72 -17.08
N ILE A 578 -11.71 -4.01 -18.17
CA ILE A 578 -11.56 -2.57 -18.19
C ILE A 578 -12.81 -1.79 -17.74
N GLU A 579 -14.02 -2.34 -17.89
CA GLU A 579 -15.25 -1.71 -17.38
C GLU A 579 -15.30 -1.80 -15.85
N CYS A 580 -14.99 -2.98 -15.30
CA CYS A 580 -14.86 -3.20 -13.87
C CYS A 580 -13.79 -2.29 -13.25
N PHE A 581 -12.61 -2.20 -13.86
CA PHE A 581 -11.55 -1.31 -13.38
C PHE A 581 -11.93 0.18 -13.48
N THR A 582 -12.66 0.58 -14.53
CA THR A 582 -13.19 1.96 -14.66
C THR A 582 -14.20 2.29 -13.56
N TYR A 583 -15.05 1.33 -13.17
CA TYR A 583 -15.94 1.48 -12.01
C TYR A 583 -15.13 1.60 -10.71
N LEU A 584 -14.19 0.68 -10.47
CA LEU A 584 -13.35 0.62 -9.26
C LEU A 584 -12.54 1.91 -9.06
N HIS A 585 -11.89 2.41 -10.11
CA HIS A 585 -11.13 3.66 -10.08
C HIS A 585 -12.02 4.85 -9.64
N ARG A 586 -13.25 4.92 -10.15
CA ARG A 586 -14.21 5.98 -9.76
C ARG A 586 -14.76 5.78 -8.34
N ALA A 587 -14.95 4.54 -7.90
CA ALA A 587 -15.42 4.22 -6.56
C ALA A 587 -14.37 4.55 -5.49
N LEU A 588 -13.09 4.31 -5.77
CA LEU A 588 -11.94 4.66 -4.92
C LEU A 588 -11.76 6.17 -4.70
N GLU A 589 -12.26 7.02 -5.61
CA GLU A 589 -12.24 8.48 -5.45
C GLU A 589 -13.33 8.99 -4.48
N SER A 590 -14.18 8.11 -3.96
CA SER A 590 -15.19 8.43 -2.95
C SER A 590 -14.60 8.52 -1.54
N THR A 591 -15.00 9.54 -0.77
CA THR A 591 -14.60 9.68 0.65
C THR A 591 -15.18 8.61 1.57
N ILE A 592 -16.19 7.86 1.10
CA ILE A 592 -16.82 6.75 1.84
C ILE A 592 -16.39 5.37 1.31
N ALA A 593 -15.35 5.31 0.47
CA ALA A 593 -14.87 4.04 -0.08
C ALA A 593 -14.32 3.10 1.01
N PRO A 594 -14.57 1.78 0.91
CA PRO A 594 -13.88 0.78 1.71
C PRO A 594 -12.41 0.71 1.30
N ILE A 595 -11.57 0.12 2.16
CA ILE A 595 -10.19 -0.23 1.81
C ILE A 595 -10.24 -1.41 0.83
N VAL A 596 -9.90 -1.16 -0.43
CA VAL A 596 -9.87 -2.21 -1.46
C VAL A 596 -8.51 -2.92 -1.44
N ILE A 597 -8.54 -4.22 -1.23
CA ILE A 597 -7.38 -5.11 -1.28
C ILE A 597 -7.58 -6.10 -2.44
N PHE A 598 -6.85 -5.91 -3.52
CA PHE A 598 -6.79 -6.84 -4.63
C PHE A 598 -5.84 -8.01 -4.29
N ALA A 599 -6.08 -9.19 -4.84
CA ALA A 599 -5.12 -10.30 -4.83
C ALA A 599 -4.95 -10.91 -6.23
N THR A 600 -3.73 -11.39 -6.50
CA THR A 600 -3.40 -12.03 -7.78
C THR A 600 -2.32 -13.10 -7.63
N ASN A 601 -2.41 -14.10 -8.51
CA ASN A 601 -1.44 -15.16 -8.75
C ASN A 601 -0.72 -15.03 -10.11
N ARG A 602 -1.07 -14.04 -10.95
CA ARG A 602 -0.46 -13.82 -12.28
C ARG A 602 0.54 -12.67 -12.27
N GLY A 603 1.68 -12.84 -12.94
CA GLY A 603 2.74 -11.83 -13.06
C GLY A 603 2.43 -10.75 -14.10
N LYS A 604 2.27 -11.15 -15.37
CA LYS A 604 1.80 -10.30 -16.48
C LYS A 604 0.68 -11.03 -17.23
N CYS A 605 -0.34 -10.31 -17.66
CA CYS A 605 -1.43 -10.83 -18.50
C CYS A 605 -2.20 -9.69 -19.18
N THR A 606 -2.99 -10.02 -20.21
CA THR A 606 -3.85 -9.06 -20.92
C THR A 606 -4.95 -8.53 -20.00
N ILE A 607 -5.19 -7.21 -20.03
CA ILE A 607 -6.35 -6.60 -19.40
C ILE A 607 -7.60 -7.06 -20.17
N ARG A 608 -8.55 -7.72 -19.52
CA ARG A 608 -9.76 -8.21 -20.18
C ARG A 608 -10.60 -7.04 -20.71
N GLY A 609 -11.28 -7.26 -21.83
CA GLY A 609 -11.96 -6.18 -22.57
C GLY A 609 -11.00 -5.27 -23.36
N THR A 610 -9.71 -5.64 -23.47
CA THR A 610 -8.76 -5.04 -24.41
C THR A 610 -8.19 -6.14 -25.29
N GLU A 611 -7.83 -5.81 -26.54
CA GLU A 611 -7.39 -6.81 -27.52
C GLU A 611 -5.94 -7.27 -27.26
N ASP A 612 -5.01 -6.32 -27.04
CA ASP A 612 -3.56 -6.59 -26.95
C ASP A 612 -2.86 -5.97 -25.71
N ILE A 613 -3.58 -5.34 -24.77
CA ILE A 613 -2.94 -4.58 -23.68
C ILE A 613 -2.53 -5.52 -22.53
N ILE A 614 -1.30 -6.03 -22.61
CA ILE A 614 -0.64 -6.78 -21.53
C ILE A 614 -0.11 -5.81 -20.47
N SER A 615 -0.47 -6.02 -19.20
CA SER A 615 0.02 -5.24 -18.06
C SER A 615 0.49 -6.14 -16.91
N PRO A 616 1.22 -5.59 -15.91
CA PRO A 616 1.44 -6.27 -14.65
C PRO A 616 0.09 -6.65 -14.02
N HIS A 617 -0.04 -7.92 -13.63
CA HIS A 617 -1.20 -8.46 -12.92
C HIS A 617 -2.57 -8.35 -13.65
N GLY A 618 -2.61 -7.89 -14.91
CA GLY A 618 -3.85 -7.64 -15.66
C GLY A 618 -4.60 -6.37 -15.24
N ILE A 619 -3.94 -5.48 -14.49
CA ILE A 619 -4.53 -4.24 -13.96
C ILE A 619 -4.12 -3.05 -14.85
N PRO A 620 -4.99 -2.07 -15.14
CA PRO A 620 -4.63 -0.84 -15.83
C PRO A 620 -3.52 -0.04 -15.14
N LEU A 621 -2.63 0.56 -15.93
CA LEU A 621 -1.43 1.26 -15.43
C LEU A 621 -1.79 2.46 -14.52
N ASP A 622 -2.85 3.20 -14.86
CA ASP A 622 -3.39 4.34 -14.11
C ASP A 622 -3.99 3.95 -12.75
N LEU A 623 -4.40 2.69 -12.60
CA LEU A 623 -4.80 2.11 -11.31
C LEU A 623 -3.60 1.54 -10.55
N LEU A 624 -2.61 0.96 -11.24
CA LEU A 624 -1.34 0.52 -10.63
C LEU A 624 -0.60 1.70 -9.97
N ASP A 625 -0.60 2.89 -10.57
CA ASP A 625 -0.08 4.15 -9.98
C ASP A 625 -0.79 4.58 -8.67
N ARG A 626 -1.91 3.93 -8.31
CA ARG A 626 -2.69 4.16 -7.08
C ARG A 626 -2.67 2.97 -6.12
N VAL A 627 -1.95 1.90 -6.46
CA VAL A 627 -1.95 0.62 -5.75
C VAL A 627 -0.64 0.42 -4.99
N MET A 628 -0.73 0.08 -3.71
CA MET A 628 0.41 -0.35 -2.91
C MET A 628 0.58 -1.87 -3.04
N ILE A 629 1.64 -2.31 -3.71
CA ILE A 629 1.90 -3.72 -3.99
C ILE A 629 2.64 -4.35 -2.80
N ILE A 630 2.04 -5.36 -2.17
CA ILE A 630 2.70 -6.25 -1.21
C ILE A 630 2.98 -7.56 -1.94
N ARG A 631 4.26 -7.92 -2.08
CA ARG A 631 4.66 -9.23 -2.60
C ARG A 631 4.49 -10.29 -1.51
N THR A 632 4.16 -11.51 -1.94
CA THR A 632 4.06 -12.69 -1.09
C THR A 632 4.87 -13.81 -1.72
N LEU A 633 5.77 -14.40 -0.94
CA LEU A 633 6.70 -15.43 -1.38
C LEU A 633 6.18 -16.84 -1.01
N PRO A 634 6.69 -17.92 -1.63
CA PRO A 634 6.50 -19.28 -1.11
C PRO A 634 7.02 -19.39 0.32
N TYR A 635 6.32 -20.17 1.15
CA TYR A 635 6.77 -20.51 2.49
C TYR A 635 7.90 -21.54 2.47
N SER A 636 8.82 -21.44 3.43
CA SER A 636 9.78 -22.50 3.75
C SER A 636 9.09 -23.75 4.30
N CYS A 637 9.79 -24.89 4.30
CA CYS A 637 9.26 -26.15 4.85
C CYS A 637 8.88 -26.01 6.33
N GLU A 638 9.66 -25.27 7.12
CA GLU A 638 9.39 -25.05 8.55
C GLU A 638 8.11 -24.21 8.77
N GLU A 639 7.93 -23.13 8.01
CA GLU A 639 6.69 -22.32 8.05
C GLU A 639 5.47 -23.14 7.60
N VAL A 640 5.62 -23.97 6.57
CA VAL A 640 4.56 -24.89 6.13
C VAL A 640 4.18 -25.87 7.24
N ILE A 641 5.16 -26.47 7.93
CA ILE A 641 4.90 -27.34 9.09
C ILE A 641 4.14 -26.58 10.18
N GLN A 642 4.52 -25.34 10.50
CA GLN A 642 3.80 -24.52 11.49
C GLN A 642 2.35 -24.25 11.07
N ILE A 643 2.10 -23.87 9.81
CA ILE A 643 0.75 -23.64 9.29
C ILE A 643 -0.08 -24.94 9.32
N LEU A 644 0.51 -26.08 8.96
CA LEU A 644 -0.14 -27.39 9.03
C LEU A 644 -0.47 -27.80 10.47
N ARG A 645 0.44 -27.56 11.45
CA ARG A 645 0.16 -27.81 12.88
C ARG A 645 -1.02 -26.99 13.38
N ILE A 646 -1.04 -25.68 13.09
CA ILE A 646 -2.16 -24.78 13.45
C ILE A 646 -3.47 -25.28 12.82
N ARG A 647 -3.42 -25.71 11.55
CA ARG A 647 -4.62 -26.20 10.85
C ARG A 647 -5.13 -27.52 11.42
N ALA A 648 -4.24 -28.49 11.68
CA ALA A 648 -4.59 -29.76 12.30
C ALA A 648 -5.19 -29.57 13.70
N GLN A 649 -4.61 -28.69 14.53
CA GLN A 649 -5.17 -28.28 15.82
C GLN A 649 -6.57 -27.66 15.68
N THR A 650 -6.78 -26.81 14.67
CA THR A 650 -8.08 -26.17 14.40
C THR A 650 -9.15 -27.19 13.95
N GLU A 651 -8.76 -28.25 13.24
CA GLU A 651 -9.66 -29.34 12.83
C GLU A 651 -9.77 -30.47 13.87
N GLY A 652 -9.03 -30.40 14.99
CA GLY A 652 -8.99 -31.45 16.01
C GLY A 652 -8.28 -32.74 15.59
N ILE A 653 -7.45 -32.69 14.54
CA ILE A 653 -6.76 -33.85 13.96
C ILE A 653 -5.41 -34.05 14.64
N LYS A 654 -5.13 -35.27 15.12
CA LYS A 654 -3.80 -35.69 15.58
C LYS A 654 -2.98 -36.13 14.37
N VAL A 655 -1.76 -35.59 14.23
CA VAL A 655 -0.85 -35.86 13.11
C VAL A 655 0.55 -36.01 13.67
N SER A 656 1.25 -37.07 13.28
CA SER A 656 2.63 -37.31 13.72
C SER A 656 3.61 -36.32 13.10
N GLU A 657 4.75 -36.09 13.78
CA GLU A 657 5.80 -35.17 13.27
C GLU A 657 6.42 -35.63 11.94
N GLN A 658 6.46 -36.94 11.68
CA GLN A 658 6.84 -37.49 10.38
C GLN A 658 5.77 -37.19 9.32
N ALA A 659 4.49 -37.30 9.66
CA ALA A 659 3.36 -36.96 8.78
C ALA A 659 3.34 -35.46 8.44
N PHE A 660 3.63 -34.56 9.39
CA PHE A 660 3.80 -33.14 9.09
C PHE A 660 4.95 -32.87 8.11
N THR A 661 6.08 -33.55 8.27
CA THR A 661 7.24 -33.43 7.37
C THR A 661 6.91 -33.93 5.95
N CYS A 662 6.16 -35.03 5.85
CA CYS A 662 5.62 -35.55 4.59
C CYS A 662 4.67 -34.54 3.91
N LEU A 663 3.66 -34.04 4.63
CA LEU A 663 2.71 -33.03 4.12
C LEU A 663 3.40 -31.73 3.70
N ALA A 664 4.46 -31.32 4.40
CA ALA A 664 5.23 -30.14 4.03
C ALA A 664 6.01 -30.34 2.72
N THR A 665 6.58 -31.52 2.53
CA THR A 665 7.23 -31.91 1.26
C THR A 665 6.21 -31.90 0.11
N VAL A 666 5.03 -32.49 0.33
CA VAL A 666 3.91 -32.47 -0.64
C VAL A 666 3.46 -31.04 -0.95
N ALA A 667 3.41 -30.14 0.04
CA ALA A 667 3.07 -28.73 -0.17
C ALA A 667 4.09 -27.99 -1.05
N THR A 668 5.38 -28.28 -0.90
CA THR A 668 6.48 -27.73 -1.71
C THR A 668 6.41 -28.22 -3.17
N ASP A 669 6.16 -29.51 -3.39
CA ASP A 669 5.96 -30.08 -4.75
C ASP A 669 4.73 -29.48 -5.46
N THR A 670 3.67 -29.19 -4.71
CA THR A 670 2.32 -28.93 -5.24
C THR A 670 1.83 -27.52 -4.92
N THR A 671 1.06 -27.36 -3.84
CA THR A 671 0.67 -26.10 -3.17
C THR A 671 0.31 -26.40 -1.71
N LEU A 672 0.45 -25.43 -0.81
CA LEU A 672 -0.05 -25.50 0.57
C LEU A 672 -1.55 -25.82 0.66
N ARG A 673 -2.37 -25.32 -0.29
CA ARG A 673 -3.82 -25.59 -0.33
C ARG A 673 -4.11 -27.09 -0.48
N TYR A 674 -3.38 -27.77 -1.38
CA TYR A 674 -3.53 -29.21 -1.59
C TYR A 674 -3.10 -30.01 -0.36
N ALA A 675 -1.93 -29.73 0.23
CA ALA A 675 -1.48 -30.42 1.44
C ALA A 675 -2.46 -30.26 2.63
N VAL A 676 -3.03 -29.07 2.82
CA VAL A 676 -4.10 -28.85 3.82
C VAL A 676 -5.34 -29.72 3.52
N GLN A 677 -5.72 -29.89 2.26
CA GLN A 677 -6.86 -30.71 1.85
C GLN A 677 -6.64 -32.23 2.04
N LEU A 678 -5.40 -32.70 2.24
CA LEU A 678 -5.09 -34.10 2.55
C LEU A 678 -5.30 -34.45 4.04
N LEU A 679 -5.31 -33.47 4.94
CA LEU A 679 -5.44 -33.69 6.39
C LEU A 679 -6.73 -34.44 6.76
N THR A 680 -7.88 -33.95 6.32
CA THR A 680 -9.18 -34.52 6.70
C THR A 680 -9.39 -35.93 6.12
N PRO A 681 -9.06 -36.24 4.84
CA PRO A 681 -9.09 -37.60 4.32
C PRO A 681 -8.09 -38.55 5.00
N ALA A 682 -6.85 -38.12 5.28
CA ALA A 682 -5.86 -38.96 5.95
C ALA A 682 -6.27 -39.30 7.40
N CYS A 683 -6.92 -38.36 8.10
CA CYS A 683 -7.56 -38.61 9.39
C CYS A 683 -8.63 -39.71 9.31
N ARG A 684 -9.44 -39.74 8.25
CA ARG A 684 -10.44 -40.82 8.04
C ARG A 684 -9.80 -42.16 7.69
N LEU A 685 -8.70 -42.18 6.93
CA LEU A 685 -7.98 -43.41 6.59
C LEU A 685 -7.28 -44.02 7.82
N ALA A 686 -6.66 -43.19 8.67
CA ALA A 686 -6.13 -43.61 9.95
C ALA A 686 -7.23 -44.23 10.84
N GLN A 687 -8.39 -43.57 10.94
CA GLN A 687 -9.55 -44.06 11.72
C GLN A 687 -10.12 -45.37 11.19
N LEU A 688 -10.19 -45.57 9.87
CA LEU A 688 -10.57 -46.85 9.25
C LEU A 688 -9.56 -47.96 9.55
N SER A 689 -8.29 -47.57 9.72
CA SER A 689 -7.19 -48.45 10.16
C SER A 689 -7.11 -48.62 11.68
N GLY A 690 -8.10 -48.14 12.44
CA GLY A 690 -8.16 -48.23 13.91
C GLY A 690 -7.18 -47.31 14.65
N ARG A 691 -6.65 -46.28 13.99
CA ARG A 691 -5.67 -45.33 14.53
C ARG A 691 -6.28 -43.93 14.68
N ASP A 692 -5.89 -43.28 15.78
CA ASP A 692 -6.35 -41.94 16.15
C ASP A 692 -5.45 -40.82 15.62
N GLU A 693 -4.29 -41.17 15.06
CA GLU A 693 -3.20 -40.27 14.64
C GLU A 693 -2.78 -40.58 13.20
N VAL A 694 -2.55 -39.54 12.41
CA VAL A 694 -2.14 -39.63 11.00
C VAL A 694 -0.63 -39.89 10.89
N GLU A 695 -0.25 -40.90 10.10
CA GLU A 695 1.13 -41.26 9.75
C GLU A 695 1.45 -40.97 8.27
N PRO A 696 2.73 -40.99 7.87
CA PRO A 696 3.13 -40.79 6.48
C PRO A 696 2.48 -41.76 5.47
N SER A 697 2.14 -42.98 5.90
CA SER A 697 1.45 -43.98 5.07
C SER A 697 0.06 -43.52 4.64
N ASP A 698 -0.74 -42.97 5.56
CA ASP A 698 -2.09 -42.49 5.26
C ASP A 698 -2.05 -41.33 4.25
N ILE A 699 -1.03 -40.48 4.35
CA ILE A 699 -0.84 -39.34 3.45
C ILE A 699 -0.51 -39.80 2.03
N GLU A 700 0.40 -40.75 1.86
CA GLU A 700 0.79 -41.22 0.53
C GLU A 700 -0.30 -42.08 -0.13
N GLU A 701 -1.07 -42.86 0.64
CA GLU A 701 -2.26 -43.55 0.13
C GLU A 701 -3.33 -42.54 -0.32
N VAL A 702 -3.67 -41.55 0.51
CA VAL A 702 -4.62 -40.48 0.13
C VAL A 702 -4.11 -39.67 -1.08
N ARG A 703 -2.80 -39.41 -1.18
CA ARG A 703 -2.18 -38.74 -2.35
C ARG A 703 -2.37 -39.55 -3.64
N SER A 704 -2.38 -40.89 -3.57
CA SER A 704 -2.65 -41.75 -4.72
C SER A 704 -4.12 -41.68 -5.19
N LEU A 705 -5.06 -41.46 -4.26
CA LEU A 705 -6.50 -41.37 -4.52
C LEU A 705 -6.93 -39.97 -4.97
N PHE A 706 -6.37 -38.92 -4.36
CA PHE A 706 -6.74 -37.53 -4.57
C PHE A 706 -5.63 -36.77 -5.30
N LEU A 707 -5.60 -36.88 -6.62
CA LEU A 707 -4.59 -36.25 -7.48
C LEU A 707 -4.64 -34.72 -7.41
N ASN A 708 -3.47 -34.06 -7.42
CA ASN A 708 -3.39 -32.60 -7.55
C ASN A 708 -3.54 -32.15 -9.01
N ALA A 709 -3.88 -30.87 -9.23
CA ALA A 709 -4.17 -30.31 -10.56
C ALA A 709 -3.02 -30.42 -11.59
N LYS A 710 -1.74 -30.47 -11.16
CA LYS A 710 -0.61 -30.72 -12.08
C LYS A 710 -0.59 -32.19 -12.52
N GLN A 711 -0.85 -33.12 -11.61
CA GLN A 711 -0.88 -34.57 -11.88
C GLN A 711 -2.07 -34.95 -12.76
N SER A 712 -3.28 -34.48 -12.44
CA SER A 712 -4.47 -34.81 -13.23
C SER A 712 -4.40 -34.26 -14.66
N ALA A 713 -3.91 -33.03 -14.84
CA ALA A 713 -3.66 -32.48 -16.17
C ALA A 713 -2.61 -33.29 -16.94
N LYS A 714 -1.50 -33.67 -16.29
CA LYS A 714 -0.46 -34.51 -16.91
C LYS A 714 -1.02 -35.87 -17.37
N ILE A 715 -1.77 -36.56 -16.51
CA ILE A 715 -2.38 -37.86 -16.83
C ILE A 715 -3.35 -37.73 -18.01
N LEU A 716 -4.14 -36.66 -18.08
CA LEU A 716 -5.05 -36.38 -19.19
C LEU A 716 -4.28 -36.20 -20.52
N THR A 717 -3.15 -35.49 -20.52
CA THR A 717 -2.29 -35.34 -21.70
C THR A 717 -1.60 -36.64 -22.10
N GLU A 718 -1.09 -37.42 -21.14
CA GLU A 718 -0.47 -38.73 -21.43
C GLU A 718 -1.48 -39.76 -21.97
N HIS A 719 -2.78 -39.57 -21.70
CA HIS A 719 -3.88 -40.42 -22.16
C HIS A 719 -4.85 -39.69 -23.11
N GLU A 720 -4.38 -38.68 -23.85
CA GLU A 720 -5.21 -37.82 -24.71
C GLU A 720 -6.15 -38.64 -25.63
N ASN A 721 -5.61 -39.66 -26.28
CA ASN A 721 -6.34 -40.60 -27.16
C ASN A 721 -7.52 -41.36 -26.50
N GLN A 722 -7.60 -41.39 -25.16
CA GLN A 722 -8.66 -42.07 -24.40
C GLN A 722 -9.70 -41.10 -23.83
N PHE A 723 -9.29 -39.89 -23.43
CA PHE A 723 -10.16 -38.93 -22.70
C PHE A 723 -10.55 -37.68 -23.51
N MET A 724 -9.82 -37.34 -24.57
CA MET A 724 -10.05 -36.15 -25.39
C MET A 724 -10.40 -36.59 -26.82
N ARG A 725 -11.70 -36.71 -27.10
CA ARG A 725 -12.28 -37.04 -28.42
C ARG A 725 -13.29 -35.97 -28.85
#